data_AF-A0A0C9UHP7-F1
#
_entry.id   AF-A0A0C9UHP7-F1
#
_cell.length_a   1.000
_cell.length_b   1.000
_cell.length_c   1.000
_cell.angle_alpha   90.00
_cell.angle_beta   90.00
_cell.angle_gamma   90.00
#
_symmetry.space_group_name_H-M   'P 1'
#
loop_
_entity.id
_entity.type
_entity.pdbx_description
1 polymer ?
#
loop_
_entity_poly.entity_id
_entity_poly.type
_entity_poly.pdbx_seq_one_letter_code
_entity_poly.pdbx_strand_id
1 'polypeptide(L)'
;MTDADVTFTNDWDISTEVKAVNNNMDKKFPSPLNVESRSTKPWPPAYVSTSYWPGQSNFELQFRNSSISVNIGQGPFYNTGINHIKGPAFEAGALLAPINPFSTDTDYRFFFFSGPAILPPLINSYIIANLPALSAYIRQNPLDFGQFGDFRLILKKFEAEEFACTYATLTPDGPSQWKLNVILNFTGEASGDFTWGSKLSGPLSLWTKSMSFLLQAVLDLRDLSHPSFVLNTFQISMMDYSLTSPVPLPRFSAYTMAGFVNTKWNTEIRDGLNDLLRRFLDGKRLDPRLETSSYLNPGPVRHRKAWMSSPSIQAKTLGRITFPGTHDGHAFWLSTTLGQIKYPDDAFLWNLDAGSAPVDGQSPWKREKSYLGRNLYEYGMRRLMFVCLAQAANFQAQLNEGIRWFDIRPYWDSRDGGELYTQHGLRGARLSELFSQVKAFLDTVPSSHEIIMLVLSHANFGDYPGIACAKVARLAEQNFGHYVYWPAGAESGKPYNFDILLGMKLSEIATDGPKVLILNGDEAPLPKPIINSGGFADGDKQIWCSVTPAATDIIFNGLAALAGEEQLLLKQLGVPPNSRVEEQLAKKEIVSLVGMDWYNCYGGQGDSPVELIMKKNGVDTPPDFADSVNDFTVPEWKPVYEDEIMDSVDLATIVKTTPANVFVVYNIKTNKYLNIDGENIFCSEHPELRWDAKQVGKEHTWTFGTDNGDYLALKPGQWTQGESLVISKEPFVWDVLLHEGNVK
;
A
#
# COMPACT_ATOMS: atom_id res chain seq x y z
N MET A 1 16.66 -26.14 38.71
CA MET A 1 15.41 -25.40 38.48
C MET A 1 15.73 -24.27 37.54
N THR A 2 14.87 -24.04 36.55
CA THR A 2 15.04 -22.98 35.56
C THR A 2 13.76 -22.19 35.52
N ASP A 3 13.83 -20.94 35.98
CA ASP A 3 12.65 -20.08 36.12
C ASP A 3 12.61 -19.07 34.98
N ALA A 4 11.44 -18.87 34.37
CA ALA A 4 11.31 -17.97 33.24
C ALA A 4 10.04 -17.11 33.29
N ASP A 5 10.23 -15.81 33.01
CA ASP A 5 9.13 -14.90 32.70
C ASP A 5 8.76 -15.08 31.22
N VAL A 6 7.47 -15.18 30.92
CA VAL A 6 7.00 -15.41 29.55
C VAL A 6 6.04 -14.32 29.14
N THR A 7 6.27 -13.75 27.95
CA THR A 7 5.42 -12.71 27.38
C THR A 7 4.93 -13.15 26.02
N PHE A 8 3.61 -13.08 25.83
CA PHE A 8 2.95 -13.30 24.55
C PHE A 8 2.45 -11.97 23.99
N THR A 9 2.90 -11.60 22.80
CA THR A 9 2.46 -10.39 22.11
C THR A 9 1.70 -10.78 20.84
N ASN A 10 0.47 -10.30 20.74
CA ASN A 10 -0.37 -10.42 19.55
C ASN A 10 -0.44 -9.05 18.88
N ASP A 11 0.28 -8.91 17.77
CA ASP A 11 0.34 -7.70 16.96
C ASP A 11 -0.70 -7.68 15.84
N TRP A 12 -1.55 -8.71 15.73
CA TRP A 12 -2.71 -8.69 14.84
C TRP A 12 -3.81 -7.75 15.35
N ASP A 13 -4.64 -7.26 14.43
CA ASP A 13 -5.85 -6.48 14.69
C ASP A 13 -7.02 -7.31 15.25
N ILE A 14 -6.89 -8.64 15.20
CA ILE A 14 -7.80 -9.61 15.80
C ILE A 14 -7.16 -10.36 16.97
N SER A 15 -7.98 -10.90 17.87
CA SER A 15 -7.49 -11.73 18.97
C SER A 15 -6.90 -13.03 18.45
N THR A 16 -5.86 -13.54 19.13
CA THR A 16 -5.18 -14.79 18.77
C THR A 16 -5.26 -15.79 19.93
N GLU A 17 -5.60 -17.04 19.60
CA GLU A 17 -5.50 -18.17 20.51
C GLU A 17 -4.09 -18.78 20.43
N VAL A 18 -3.45 -18.98 21.59
CA VAL A 18 -2.17 -19.68 21.72
C VAL A 18 -2.41 -21.05 22.33
N LYS A 19 -2.06 -22.12 21.59
CA LYS A 19 -2.10 -23.50 22.10
C LYS A 19 -0.69 -23.93 22.50
N ALA A 20 -0.57 -24.63 23.62
CA ALA A 20 0.72 -25.06 24.15
C ALA A 20 0.77 -26.58 24.37
N VAL A 21 1.75 -27.23 23.73
CA VAL A 21 2.12 -28.63 24.00
C VAL A 21 3.35 -28.62 24.90
N ASN A 22 3.26 -29.25 26.07
CA ASN A 22 4.29 -29.19 27.12
C ASN A 22 4.81 -30.59 27.42
N ASN A 23 6.14 -30.78 27.38
CA ASN A 23 6.80 -32.07 27.63
C ASN A 23 7.86 -31.95 28.73
N ASN A 24 7.82 -32.87 29.70
CA ASN A 24 8.75 -32.94 30.85
C ASN A 24 8.86 -31.62 31.64
N MET A 25 7.75 -30.88 31.78
CA MET A 25 7.67 -29.63 32.53
C MET A 25 6.86 -29.81 33.81
N ASP A 26 7.36 -29.27 34.92
CA ASP A 26 6.66 -29.30 36.22
C ASP A 26 5.43 -28.39 36.24
N LYS A 27 5.50 -27.21 35.61
CA LYS A 27 4.35 -26.34 35.35
C LYS A 27 4.12 -26.22 33.84
N LYS A 28 2.88 -26.43 33.41
CA LYS A 28 2.47 -26.32 31.99
C LYS A 28 1.95 -24.92 31.70
N PHE A 29 2.15 -24.45 30.47
CA PHE A 29 1.47 -23.26 29.98
C PHE A 29 -0.06 -23.48 29.93
N PRO A 30 -0.85 -22.43 30.20
CA PRO A 30 -2.29 -22.46 29.95
C PRO A 30 -2.53 -22.72 28.46
N SER A 31 -3.45 -23.63 28.15
CA SER A 31 -3.80 -23.96 26.78
C SER A 31 -5.29 -24.31 26.69
N PRO A 32 -6.09 -23.58 25.90
CA PRO A 32 -5.70 -22.40 25.12
C PRO A 32 -5.46 -21.14 25.99
N LEU A 33 -4.63 -20.23 25.49
CA LEU A 33 -4.45 -18.88 26.03
C LEU A 33 -4.88 -17.85 24.99
N ASN A 34 -5.96 -17.12 25.27
CA ASN A 34 -6.38 -16.00 24.42
C ASN A 34 -5.53 -14.76 24.73
N VAL A 35 -5.01 -14.14 23.67
CA VAL A 35 -4.29 -12.87 23.67
C VAL A 35 -5.09 -11.89 22.80
N GLU A 36 -5.54 -10.79 23.39
CA GLU A 36 -6.38 -9.81 22.71
C GLU A 36 -5.63 -9.16 21.53
N SER A 37 -6.36 -8.54 20.61
CA SER A 37 -5.74 -7.81 19.49
C SER A 37 -4.81 -6.70 19.98
N ARG A 38 -3.68 -6.53 19.29
CA ARG A 38 -2.67 -5.49 19.55
C ARG A 38 -2.25 -5.41 21.03
N SER A 39 -2.19 -6.56 21.70
CA SER A 39 -1.97 -6.63 23.14
C SER A 39 -0.76 -7.50 23.51
N THR A 40 -0.21 -7.22 24.68
CA THR A 40 0.84 -8.03 25.29
C THR A 40 0.31 -8.61 26.59
N LYS A 41 0.35 -9.94 26.69
CA LYS A 41 -0.08 -10.68 27.87
C LYS A 41 1.13 -11.28 28.57
N PRO A 42 1.57 -10.71 29.71
CA PRO A 42 2.56 -11.37 30.54
C PRO A 42 1.95 -12.60 31.19
N TRP A 43 2.72 -13.67 31.24
CA TRP A 43 2.43 -14.85 32.04
C TRP A 43 3.35 -14.83 33.27
N PRO A 44 2.81 -14.89 34.51
CA PRO A 44 3.61 -14.89 35.72
C PRO A 44 4.68 -15.98 35.68
N PRO A 45 5.79 -15.85 36.42
CA PRO A 45 6.92 -16.78 36.35
C PRO A 45 6.43 -18.22 36.42
N ALA A 46 6.53 -18.89 35.27
CA ALA A 46 6.26 -20.31 35.19
C ALA A 46 7.59 -20.98 35.52
N TYR A 47 7.57 -21.84 36.54
CA TYR A 47 8.65 -22.79 36.76
C TYR A 47 8.66 -23.74 35.57
N VAL A 48 9.36 -23.36 34.50
CA VAL A 48 9.58 -24.21 33.34
C VAL A 48 10.79 -25.08 33.64
N SER A 49 10.68 -25.86 34.72
CA SER A 49 11.76 -26.75 35.15
C SER A 49 11.70 -28.06 34.39
N THR A 50 12.89 -28.60 34.16
CA THR A 50 13.09 -30.03 33.92
C THR A 50 12.69 -30.76 35.19
N SER A 51 11.81 -31.75 35.07
CA SER A 51 11.25 -32.49 36.21
C SER A 51 12.30 -33.27 37.04
N TYR A 52 13.57 -33.26 36.64
CA TYR A 52 14.73 -33.80 37.35
C TYR A 52 16.04 -33.20 36.80
N TRP A 53 17.11 -33.17 37.63
CA TRP A 53 18.47 -32.79 37.21
C TRP A 53 19.37 -34.04 37.04
N PRO A 54 20.11 -34.18 35.92
CA PRO A 54 20.08 -33.33 34.73
C PRO A 54 18.97 -33.77 33.75
N GLY A 55 18.42 -32.86 32.95
CA GLY A 55 17.24 -33.16 32.12
C GLY A 55 16.94 -32.16 31.00
N GLN A 56 16.02 -32.53 30.10
CA GLN A 56 15.51 -31.70 29.01
C GLN A 56 14.00 -31.59 29.09
N SER A 57 13.50 -30.36 29.17
CA SER A 57 12.11 -30.01 28.88
C SER A 57 12.00 -29.42 27.48
N ASN A 58 10.81 -29.53 26.91
CA ASN A 58 10.47 -28.78 25.71
C ASN A 58 8.99 -28.40 25.73
N PHE A 59 8.67 -27.33 25.02
CA PHE A 59 7.31 -26.99 24.70
C PHE A 59 7.21 -26.47 23.27
N GLU A 60 6.04 -26.63 22.69
CA GLU A 60 5.67 -26.07 21.41
C GLU A 60 4.46 -25.16 21.61
N LEU A 61 4.59 -23.92 21.11
CA LEU A 61 3.51 -22.95 21.07
C LEU A 61 2.98 -22.88 19.64
N GLN A 62 1.68 -22.93 19.48
CA GLN A 62 1.01 -22.73 18.19
C GLN A 62 0.25 -21.41 18.23
N PHE A 63 0.54 -20.55 17.25
CA PHE A 63 -0.07 -19.24 17.02
C PHE A 63 -0.67 -19.24 15.62
N ARG A 64 -2.00 -19.24 15.48
CA ARG A 64 -2.64 -19.29 14.15
C ARG A 64 -1.98 -20.39 13.27
N ASN A 65 -1.28 -19.98 12.21
CA ASN A 65 -0.61 -20.85 11.23
C ASN A 65 0.89 -21.09 11.50
N SER A 66 1.40 -20.60 12.63
CA SER A 66 2.81 -20.71 13.03
C SER A 66 2.99 -21.56 14.28
N SER A 67 4.15 -22.21 14.41
CA SER A 67 4.55 -22.86 15.66
C SER A 67 5.97 -22.52 16.06
N ILE A 68 6.21 -22.42 17.37
CA ILE A 68 7.49 -22.10 17.98
C ILE A 68 7.85 -23.20 18.96
N SER A 69 8.93 -23.91 18.70
CA SER A 69 9.45 -24.98 19.55
C SER A 69 10.62 -24.46 20.39
N VAL A 70 10.57 -24.70 21.69
CA VAL A 70 11.57 -24.26 22.67
C VAL A 70 12.06 -25.45 23.48
N ASN A 71 13.38 -25.51 23.65
CA ASN A 71 14.04 -26.44 24.55
C ASN A 71 14.51 -25.71 25.80
N ILE A 72 14.34 -26.32 26.98
CA ILE A 72 14.88 -25.84 28.25
C ILE A 72 15.66 -26.97 28.91
N GLY A 73 16.98 -26.78 29.00
CA GLY A 73 17.93 -27.75 29.44
C GLY A 73 18.53 -27.42 30.81
N GLN A 74 18.74 -28.46 31.60
CA GLN A 74 19.39 -28.40 32.91
C GLN A 74 20.58 -29.36 32.93
N GLY A 75 21.80 -28.83 32.79
CA GLY A 75 23.05 -29.60 32.82
C GLY A 75 23.97 -29.30 31.65
N PRO A 76 25.24 -29.75 31.72
CA PRO A 76 26.25 -29.45 30.69
C PRO A 76 25.98 -30.14 29.32
N PHE A 77 25.01 -31.05 29.25
CA PHE A 77 24.67 -31.81 28.04
C PHE A 77 23.29 -31.46 27.46
N TYR A 78 22.61 -30.44 28.02
CA TYR A 78 21.23 -30.09 27.68
C TYR A 78 21.14 -28.68 27.09
N ASN A 79 20.23 -28.47 26.15
CA ASN A 79 20.13 -27.23 25.39
C ASN A 79 18.99 -26.35 25.90
N THR A 80 19.25 -25.05 26.05
CA THR A 80 18.23 -24.04 26.33
C THR A 80 18.22 -23.02 25.21
N GLY A 81 17.10 -22.93 24.50
CA GLY A 81 16.98 -22.07 23.32
C GLY A 81 15.74 -22.33 22.48
N ILE A 82 15.51 -21.43 21.52
CA ILE A 82 14.50 -21.60 20.48
C ILE A 82 15.05 -22.63 19.49
N ASN A 83 14.34 -23.74 19.32
CA ASN A 83 14.76 -24.84 18.46
C ASN A 83 14.36 -24.59 17.00
N HIS A 84 13.11 -24.21 16.75
CA HIS A 84 12.64 -23.82 15.43
C HIS A 84 11.37 -22.97 15.51
N ILE A 85 11.17 -22.15 14.47
CA ILE A 85 9.92 -21.45 14.17
C ILE A 85 9.43 -21.98 12.81
N LYS A 86 8.18 -22.44 12.75
CA LYS A 86 7.52 -22.98 11.55
C LYS A 86 6.29 -22.13 11.23
N GLY A 87 5.87 -22.20 9.96
CA GLY A 87 4.70 -21.47 9.45
C GLY A 87 5.10 -20.42 8.40
N PRO A 88 4.19 -19.49 8.08
CA PRO A 88 4.48 -18.38 7.18
C PRO A 88 5.69 -17.57 7.66
N ALA A 89 6.54 -17.14 6.71
CA ALA A 89 7.73 -16.38 7.03
C ALA A 89 7.36 -15.08 7.74
N PHE A 90 8.11 -14.75 8.81
CA PHE A 90 8.02 -13.50 9.56
C PHE A 90 6.73 -13.24 10.36
N GLU A 91 5.72 -14.12 10.31
CA GLU A 91 4.48 -13.94 11.10
C GLU A 91 4.64 -14.29 12.58
N ALA A 92 5.70 -15.01 12.93
CA ALA A 92 6.02 -15.40 14.30
C ALA A 92 7.47 -15.04 14.63
N GLY A 93 7.68 -14.52 15.84
CA GLY A 93 8.99 -14.15 16.35
C GLY A 93 9.18 -14.68 17.76
N ALA A 94 10.41 -15.02 18.12
CA ALA A 94 10.74 -15.36 19.49
C ALA A 94 12.13 -14.85 19.87
N LEU A 95 12.27 -14.40 21.11
CA LEU A 95 13.56 -14.11 21.72
C LEU A 95 13.63 -14.75 23.10
N LEU A 96 14.72 -15.46 23.36
CA LEU A 96 15.11 -15.90 24.69
C LEU A 96 16.16 -14.95 25.25
N ALA A 97 15.83 -14.16 26.26
CA ALA A 97 16.76 -13.25 26.93
C ALA A 97 17.23 -13.85 28.27
N PRO A 98 18.51 -14.25 28.40
CA PRO A 98 19.11 -14.58 29.68
C PRO A 98 19.02 -13.43 30.69
N ILE A 99 18.84 -13.76 31.97
CA ILE A 99 18.92 -12.81 33.09
C ILE A 99 20.26 -12.99 33.81
N ASN A 100 20.66 -12.03 34.64
CA ASN A 100 21.85 -12.12 35.47
C ASN A 100 21.88 -13.45 36.25
N PRO A 101 22.91 -14.31 36.09
CA PRO A 101 22.99 -15.57 36.83
C PRO A 101 23.12 -15.40 38.35
N PHE A 102 23.32 -14.17 38.84
CA PHE A 102 23.39 -13.84 40.26
C PHE A 102 22.07 -13.31 40.85
N SER A 103 20.99 -13.19 40.07
CA SER A 103 19.65 -12.93 40.62
C SER A 103 19.01 -14.20 41.13
N THR A 104 18.18 -14.11 42.16
CA THR A 104 17.61 -15.27 42.88
C THR A 104 16.28 -15.79 42.33
N ASP A 105 15.65 -15.07 41.39
CA ASP A 105 14.21 -15.24 41.14
C ASP A 105 13.84 -15.76 39.72
N THR A 106 14.59 -15.41 38.67
CA THR A 106 14.35 -15.87 37.28
C THR A 106 15.66 -15.97 36.49
N ASP A 107 15.76 -16.99 35.63
CA ASP A 107 16.92 -17.26 34.77
C ASP A 107 16.74 -16.67 33.35
N TYR A 108 15.49 -16.60 32.86
CA TYR A 108 15.19 -16.22 31.49
C TYR A 108 13.95 -15.32 31.37
N ARG A 109 13.91 -14.53 30.29
CA ARG A 109 12.67 -13.95 29.75
C ARG A 109 12.44 -14.49 28.34
N PHE A 110 11.28 -15.08 28.12
CA PHE A 110 10.82 -15.44 26.78
C PHE A 110 9.87 -14.37 26.26
N PHE A 111 10.15 -13.91 25.04
CA PHE A 111 9.26 -13.06 24.28
C PHE A 111 8.78 -13.85 23.07
N PHE A 112 7.47 -14.00 22.92
CA PHE A 112 6.83 -14.60 21.77
C PHE A 112 5.94 -13.59 21.10
N PHE A 113 6.04 -13.49 19.78
CA PHE A 113 5.30 -12.53 18.98
C PHE A 113 4.56 -13.23 17.86
N SER A 114 3.36 -12.76 17.55
CA SER A 114 2.63 -13.10 16.34
C SER A 114 2.05 -11.84 15.73
N GLY A 115 2.25 -11.61 14.43
CA GLY A 115 1.76 -10.41 13.76
C GLY A 115 1.99 -10.39 12.26
N PRO A 116 1.61 -9.29 11.58
CA PRO A 116 1.70 -9.17 10.13
C PRO A 116 3.16 -9.16 9.63
N ALA A 117 3.45 -9.98 8.62
CA ALA A 117 4.78 -10.16 8.01
C ALA A 117 5.23 -8.99 7.09
N ILE A 118 4.71 -7.78 7.28
CA ILE A 118 4.91 -6.66 6.35
C ILE A 118 6.30 -6.04 6.48
N LEU A 119 6.74 -5.72 7.71
CA LEU A 119 7.98 -4.96 7.93
C LEU A 119 9.29 -5.72 7.67
N PRO A 120 9.44 -7.01 8.04
CA PRO A 120 10.72 -7.71 7.89
C PRO A 120 11.30 -7.72 6.48
N PRO A 121 10.55 -8.02 5.40
CA PRO A 121 11.09 -7.93 4.05
C PRO A 121 11.50 -6.50 3.65
N LEU A 122 10.88 -5.46 4.22
CA LEU A 122 11.20 -4.07 3.97
C LEU A 122 12.49 -3.63 4.70
N ILE A 123 12.62 -4.01 5.97
CA ILE A 123 13.84 -3.77 6.76
C ILE A 123 15.02 -4.52 6.14
N ASN A 124 14.82 -5.78 5.76
CA ASN A 124 15.85 -6.59 5.09
C ASN A 124 16.27 -6.00 3.75
N SER A 125 15.33 -5.48 2.97
CA SER A 125 15.64 -4.76 1.72
C SER A 125 16.61 -3.60 1.96
N TYR A 126 16.36 -2.79 2.99
CA TYR A 126 17.22 -1.67 3.34
C TYR A 126 18.59 -2.14 3.85
N ILE A 127 18.62 -3.16 4.72
CA ILE A 127 19.87 -3.72 5.24
C ILE A 127 20.73 -4.25 4.10
N ILE A 128 20.18 -5.11 3.23
CA ILE A 128 20.91 -5.72 2.11
C ILE A 128 21.46 -4.65 1.17
N ALA A 129 20.69 -3.60 0.90
CA ALA A 129 21.11 -2.52 0.01
C ALA A 129 22.29 -1.69 0.56
N ASN A 130 22.42 -1.57 1.89
CA ASN A 130 23.34 -0.61 2.51
C ASN A 130 24.47 -1.24 3.34
N LEU A 131 24.31 -2.47 3.80
CA LEU A 131 25.25 -3.13 4.72
C LEU A 131 26.69 -3.19 4.16
N PRO A 132 26.96 -3.57 2.90
CA PRO A 132 28.33 -3.56 2.37
C PRO A 132 28.98 -2.17 2.39
N ALA A 133 28.21 -1.13 2.04
CA ALA A 133 28.68 0.25 2.06
C ALA A 133 28.92 0.75 3.49
N LEU A 134 28.05 0.37 4.44
CA LEU A 134 28.22 0.66 5.86
C LEU A 134 29.50 0.01 6.41
N SER A 135 29.75 -1.27 6.11
CA SER A 135 30.96 -1.97 6.51
C SER A 135 32.22 -1.29 5.97
N ALA A 136 32.20 -0.82 4.71
CA ALA A 136 33.31 -0.06 4.13
C ALA A 136 33.49 1.31 4.78
N TYR A 137 32.38 2.02 5.05
CA TYR A 137 32.39 3.30 5.74
C TYR A 137 33.03 3.20 7.12
N ILE A 138 32.62 2.23 7.95
CA ILE A 138 33.15 2.02 9.31
C ILE A 138 34.67 1.77 9.31
N ARG A 139 35.19 1.02 8.33
CA ARG A 139 36.64 0.76 8.22
C ARG A 139 37.45 2.03 7.99
N GLN A 140 36.91 2.98 7.24
CA GLN A 140 37.57 4.24 6.91
C GLN A 140 37.26 5.35 7.94
N ASN A 141 36.08 5.27 8.57
CA ASN A 141 35.53 6.25 9.48
C ASN A 141 35.02 5.52 10.73
N PRO A 142 35.91 5.16 11.68
CA PRO A 142 35.49 4.48 12.90
C PRO A 142 34.35 5.22 13.62
N LEU A 143 33.33 4.47 14.03
CA LEU A 143 32.17 5.00 14.72
C LEU A 143 32.41 5.04 16.22
N ASP A 144 32.58 6.25 16.76
CA ASP A 144 32.62 6.47 18.20
C ASP A 144 31.18 6.58 18.75
N PHE A 145 30.80 5.57 19.52
CA PHE A 145 29.48 5.52 20.15
C PHE A 145 29.40 6.39 21.40
N GLY A 146 30.51 7.04 21.80
CA GLY A 146 30.58 7.83 23.02
C GLY A 146 30.70 6.96 24.28
N GLN A 147 30.55 7.61 25.43
CA GLN A 147 30.67 6.96 26.73
C GLN A 147 29.28 6.57 27.27
N PHE A 148 29.15 5.30 27.64
CA PHE A 148 28.01 4.67 28.31
C PHE A 148 28.45 4.27 29.73
N GLY A 149 28.10 5.08 30.74
CA GLY A 149 28.60 4.88 32.10
C GLY A 149 30.13 4.94 32.15
N ASP A 150 30.79 3.86 32.59
CA ASP A 150 32.25 3.73 32.56
C ASP A 150 32.79 3.18 31.23
N PHE A 151 31.93 2.72 30.32
CA PHE A 151 32.32 2.04 29.09
C PHE A 151 32.29 2.98 27.87
N ARG A 152 33.24 2.89 26.96
CA ARG A 152 33.24 3.59 25.66
C ARG A 152 33.63 2.61 24.57
N LEU A 153 32.98 2.69 23.41
CA LEU A 153 33.27 1.84 22.25
C LEU A 153 33.47 2.69 21.00
N ILE A 154 34.59 2.47 20.32
CA ILE A 154 34.88 2.99 18.99
C ILE A 154 34.92 1.81 18.03
N LEU A 155 33.86 1.61 17.25
CA LEU A 155 33.74 0.53 16.29
C LEU A 155 34.56 0.85 15.03
N LYS A 156 35.53 -0.01 14.71
CA LYS A 156 36.43 0.12 13.55
C LYS A 156 36.14 -0.88 12.44
N LYS A 157 35.42 -1.95 12.75
CA LYS A 157 35.12 -3.02 11.83
C LYS A 157 33.74 -3.59 12.15
N PHE A 158 32.93 -3.77 11.11
CA PHE A 158 31.66 -4.48 11.17
C PHE A 158 31.54 -5.35 9.92
N GLU A 159 31.63 -6.66 10.10
CA GLU A 159 31.52 -7.66 9.04
C GLU A 159 30.44 -8.64 9.44
N ALA A 160 29.28 -8.54 8.79
CA ALA A 160 28.19 -9.47 8.98
C ALA A 160 28.24 -10.55 7.89
N GLU A 161 28.31 -11.81 8.31
CA GLU A 161 27.93 -12.95 7.46
C GLU A 161 26.41 -12.98 7.29
N GLU A 162 25.68 -12.63 8.37
CA GLU A 162 24.25 -12.42 8.39
C GLU A 162 23.92 -11.21 9.27
N PHE A 163 23.11 -10.29 8.75
CA PHE A 163 22.43 -9.27 9.56
C PHE A 163 21.04 -9.10 8.99
N ALA A 164 20.03 -9.65 9.66
CA ALA A 164 18.69 -9.77 9.10
C ALA A 164 17.61 -9.59 10.16
N CYS A 165 16.53 -8.92 9.77
CA CYS A 165 15.28 -8.86 10.50
C CYS A 165 14.50 -10.16 10.32
N THR A 166 14.23 -10.85 11.42
CA THR A 166 13.49 -12.12 11.44
C THR A 166 12.06 -11.97 11.93
N TYR A 167 11.75 -10.86 12.60
CA TYR A 167 10.39 -10.47 12.96
C TYR A 167 10.32 -8.96 13.11
N ALA A 168 9.25 -8.33 12.65
CA ALA A 168 8.99 -6.92 12.92
C ALA A 168 7.53 -6.56 12.66
N THR A 169 6.99 -5.71 13.50
CA THR A 169 5.60 -5.23 13.43
C THR A 169 5.52 -3.79 13.88
N LEU A 170 4.58 -3.05 13.30
CA LEU A 170 4.17 -1.73 13.74
C LEU A 170 2.68 -1.81 14.05
N THR A 171 2.27 -1.44 15.26
CA THR A 171 0.88 -1.53 15.70
C THR A 171 0.42 -0.23 16.36
N PRO A 172 -0.83 0.20 16.14
CA PRO A 172 -1.39 1.36 16.85
C PRO A 172 -1.38 1.16 18.38
N ASP A 173 -0.95 2.18 19.12
CA ASP A 173 -0.98 2.26 20.59
C ASP A 173 -1.82 3.46 21.08
N GLY A 174 -2.61 4.04 20.17
CA GLY A 174 -3.41 5.23 20.38
C GLY A 174 -3.59 6.00 19.06
N PRO A 175 -4.34 7.11 19.05
CA PRO A 175 -4.63 7.86 17.81
C PRO A 175 -3.39 8.41 17.09
N SER A 176 -2.29 8.64 17.83
CA SER A 176 -1.05 9.19 17.29
C SER A 176 0.18 8.52 17.88
N GLN A 177 0.05 7.29 18.35
CA GLN A 177 1.13 6.51 18.94
C GLN A 177 1.18 5.13 18.29
N TRP A 178 2.40 4.64 18.06
CA TRP A 178 2.64 3.37 17.40
C TRP A 178 3.72 2.59 18.14
N LYS A 179 3.46 1.32 18.41
CA LYS A 179 4.43 0.37 18.95
C LYS A 179 5.16 -0.31 17.80
N LEU A 180 6.47 -0.42 17.92
CA LEU A 180 7.33 -1.15 17.01
C LEU A 180 7.98 -2.31 17.77
N ASN A 181 7.81 -3.54 17.31
CA ASN A 181 8.59 -4.70 17.77
C ASN A 181 9.53 -5.12 16.64
N VAL A 182 10.81 -5.39 16.92
CA VAL A 182 11.79 -5.87 15.93
C VAL A 182 12.70 -6.91 16.55
N ILE A 183 12.92 -8.01 15.84
CA ILE A 183 13.96 -8.99 16.12
C ILE A 183 14.97 -8.97 14.97
N LEU A 184 16.22 -8.65 15.30
CA LEU A 184 17.36 -8.69 14.38
C LEU A 184 18.29 -9.84 14.77
N ASN A 185 18.79 -10.57 13.78
CA ASN A 185 19.83 -11.58 13.95
C ASN A 185 21.14 -11.07 13.39
N PHE A 186 22.24 -11.44 14.04
CA PHE A 186 23.60 -11.11 13.65
C PHE A 186 24.52 -12.32 13.79
N THR A 187 25.25 -12.57 12.72
CA THR A 187 26.34 -13.54 12.60
C THR A 187 27.51 -12.82 11.96
N GLY A 188 28.68 -12.86 12.59
CA GLY A 188 29.88 -12.22 12.05
C GLY A 188 30.76 -11.60 13.13
N GLU A 189 31.54 -10.59 12.73
CA GLU A 189 32.54 -9.93 13.55
C GLU A 189 32.27 -8.43 13.68
N ALA A 190 32.38 -7.93 14.91
CA ALA A 190 32.47 -6.51 15.21
C ALA A 190 33.76 -6.27 16.00
N SER A 191 34.60 -5.34 15.56
CA SER A 191 35.82 -5.00 16.30
C SER A 191 36.11 -3.51 16.34
N GLY A 192 36.83 -3.09 17.38
CA GLY A 192 36.99 -1.70 17.73
C GLY A 192 37.93 -1.49 18.90
N ASP A 193 37.99 -0.25 19.40
CA ASP A 193 38.64 0.05 20.66
C ASP A 193 37.57 0.19 21.75
N PHE A 194 37.85 -0.31 22.94
CA PHE A 194 37.01 -0.05 24.11
C PHE A 194 37.80 0.67 25.19
N THR A 195 37.08 1.36 26.06
CA THR A 195 37.57 1.83 27.37
C THR A 195 36.55 1.43 28.42
N TRP A 196 37.00 0.97 29.59
CA TRP A 196 36.17 0.68 30.75
C TRP A 196 36.82 1.28 32.00
N GLY A 197 36.19 2.33 32.52
CA GLY A 197 36.68 3.14 33.63
C GLY A 197 38.00 3.81 33.26
N SER A 198 38.79 4.17 34.28
CA SER A 198 40.09 4.82 34.07
C SER A 198 41.26 3.84 33.84
N LYS A 199 41.01 2.52 33.88
CA LYS A 199 42.10 1.52 34.01
C LYS A 199 42.15 0.47 32.90
N LEU A 200 41.08 0.28 32.11
CA LEU A 200 41.03 -0.76 31.08
C LEU A 200 40.75 -0.11 29.73
N SER A 201 41.68 -0.21 28.79
CA SER A 201 41.50 0.27 27.43
C SER A 201 42.30 -0.59 26.46
N GLY A 202 41.76 -0.83 25.28
CA GLY A 202 42.48 -1.56 24.24
C GLY A 202 41.57 -1.99 23.09
N PRO A 203 42.10 -2.73 22.11
CA PRO A 203 41.29 -3.30 21.06
C PRO A 203 40.41 -4.44 21.61
N LEU A 204 39.23 -4.58 21.01
CA LEU A 204 38.25 -5.60 21.28
C LEU A 204 37.70 -6.14 19.96
N SER A 205 37.71 -7.46 19.80
CA SER A 205 36.98 -8.13 18.72
C SER A 205 35.94 -9.06 19.32
N LEU A 206 34.69 -8.87 18.93
CA LEU A 206 33.57 -9.76 19.18
C LEU A 206 33.27 -10.53 17.91
N TRP A 207 33.17 -11.85 18.02
CA TRP A 207 32.65 -12.70 16.96
C TRP A 207 31.54 -13.61 17.51
N THR A 208 30.50 -13.86 16.72
CA THR A 208 29.32 -14.64 17.08
C THR A 208 28.76 -15.37 15.86
N LYS A 209 28.22 -16.58 16.03
CA LYS A 209 27.42 -17.25 14.99
C LYS A 209 25.91 -17.12 15.20
N SER A 210 25.49 -16.69 16.38
CA SER A 210 24.07 -16.61 16.70
C SER A 210 23.84 -15.61 17.84
N MET A 211 23.69 -14.35 17.43
CA MET A 211 23.21 -13.27 18.29
C MET A 211 21.88 -12.75 17.77
N SER A 212 20.91 -12.55 18.67
CA SER A 212 19.63 -11.93 18.34
C SER A 212 19.39 -10.74 19.24
N PHE A 213 18.77 -9.69 18.71
CA PHE A 213 18.40 -8.47 19.41
C PHE A 213 16.89 -8.30 19.33
N LEU A 214 16.26 -8.03 20.46
CA LEU A 214 14.89 -7.54 20.53
C LEU A 214 14.92 -6.04 20.80
N LEU A 215 14.25 -5.29 19.94
CA LEU A 215 13.99 -3.87 20.08
C LEU A 215 12.47 -3.68 20.16
N GLN A 216 11.98 -3.10 21.25
CA GLN A 216 10.60 -2.63 21.32
C GLN A 216 10.59 -1.13 21.57
N ALA A 217 10.00 -0.38 20.66
CA ALA A 217 9.97 1.08 20.67
C ALA A 217 8.55 1.62 20.54
N VAL A 218 8.38 2.89 20.90
CA VAL A 218 7.16 3.65 20.70
C VAL A 218 7.49 4.90 19.88
N LEU A 219 6.78 5.06 18.76
CA LEU A 219 6.69 6.30 18.00
C LEU A 219 5.51 7.10 18.53
N ASP A 220 5.77 8.32 19.00
CA ASP A 220 4.76 9.24 19.51
C ASP A 220 4.72 10.50 18.65
N LEU A 221 3.57 10.69 17.99
CA LEU A 221 3.27 11.80 17.10
C LEU A 221 2.19 12.73 17.70
N ARG A 222 1.93 12.66 19.01
CA ARG A 222 0.95 13.55 19.66
C ARG A 222 1.39 15.01 19.64
N ASP A 223 2.68 15.26 19.84
CA ASP A 223 3.30 16.57 19.57
C ASP A 223 4.00 16.51 18.21
N LEU A 224 3.28 16.93 17.16
CA LEU A 224 3.80 16.98 15.80
C LEU A 224 4.95 18.00 15.63
N SER A 225 5.14 18.92 16.58
CA SER A 225 6.29 19.83 16.58
C SER A 225 7.55 19.20 17.18
N HIS A 226 7.40 18.15 17.99
CA HIS A 226 8.48 17.39 18.60
C HIS A 226 8.15 15.89 18.60
N PRO A 227 8.10 15.23 17.42
CA PRO A 227 7.85 13.80 17.35
C PRO A 227 8.93 13.06 18.13
N SER A 228 8.53 12.02 18.87
CA SER A 228 9.47 11.24 19.69
C SER A 228 9.44 9.77 19.31
N PHE A 229 10.60 9.13 19.36
CA PHE A 229 10.75 7.70 19.14
C PHE A 229 11.64 7.14 20.23
N VAL A 230 11.06 6.29 21.07
CA VAL A 230 11.66 5.84 22.33
C VAL A 230 11.72 4.33 22.35
N LEU A 231 12.93 3.79 22.46
CA LEU A 231 13.21 2.40 22.73
C LEU A 231 12.92 2.08 24.20
N ASN A 232 11.90 1.27 24.44
CA ASN A 232 11.47 0.85 25.77
C ASN A 232 12.17 -0.43 26.22
N THR A 233 12.30 -1.40 25.30
CA THR A 233 12.92 -2.69 25.55
C THR A 233 14.10 -2.90 24.61
N PHE A 234 15.25 -3.21 25.20
CA PHE A 234 16.40 -3.77 24.50
C PHE A 234 16.74 -5.09 25.18
N GLN A 235 16.77 -6.20 24.46
CA GLN A 235 17.20 -7.49 24.99
C GLN A 235 18.04 -8.22 23.95
N ILE A 236 18.96 -9.07 24.40
CA ILE A 236 19.79 -9.90 23.53
C ILE A 236 19.71 -11.37 23.91
N SER A 237 19.83 -12.21 22.89
CA SER A 237 20.12 -13.64 23.01
C SER A 237 21.47 -13.91 22.37
N MET A 238 22.25 -14.81 22.97
CA MET A 238 23.58 -15.17 22.47
C MET A 238 23.84 -16.64 22.76
N MET A 239 23.92 -17.46 21.72
CA MET A 239 24.19 -18.90 21.86
C MET A 239 25.69 -19.18 21.90
N ASP A 240 26.48 -18.38 21.20
CA ASP A 240 27.92 -18.49 21.14
C ASP A 240 28.54 -17.10 20.95
N TYR A 241 29.74 -16.91 21.50
CA TYR A 241 30.59 -15.79 21.16
C TYR A 241 32.04 -16.08 21.46
N SER A 242 32.92 -15.31 20.84
CA SER A 242 34.32 -15.20 21.23
C SER A 242 34.68 -13.74 21.38
N LEU A 243 35.47 -13.45 22.41
CA LEU A 243 35.98 -12.12 22.70
C LEU A 243 37.49 -12.16 22.70
N THR A 244 38.11 -11.39 21.82
CA THR A 244 39.57 -11.26 21.74
C THR A 244 39.98 -9.87 22.19
N SER A 245 40.83 -9.79 23.21
CA SER A 245 41.44 -8.55 23.67
C SER A 245 42.84 -8.82 24.24
N PRO A 246 43.83 -7.94 24.05
CA PRO A 246 45.14 -8.03 24.69
C PRO A 246 45.09 -7.71 26.20
N VAL A 247 43.97 -7.18 26.70
CA VAL A 247 43.74 -6.90 28.11
C VAL A 247 42.96 -8.05 28.74
N PRO A 248 43.29 -8.52 29.97
CA PRO A 248 42.54 -9.59 30.63
C PRO A 248 41.09 -9.17 30.87
N LEU A 249 40.17 -9.79 30.14
CA LEU A 249 38.73 -9.64 30.36
C LEU A 249 38.18 -10.89 31.09
N PRO A 250 37.15 -10.75 31.93
CA PRO A 250 36.48 -11.89 32.53
C PRO A 250 35.93 -12.81 31.42
N ARG A 251 36.21 -14.11 31.53
CA ARG A 251 35.66 -15.11 30.61
C ARG A 251 34.29 -15.55 31.13
N PHE A 252 33.24 -15.07 30.48
CA PHE A 252 31.87 -15.48 30.74
C PHE A 252 31.40 -16.46 29.67
N SER A 253 30.41 -17.31 30.00
CA SER A 253 29.68 -18.06 28.97
C SER A 253 28.80 -17.09 28.17
N ALA A 254 28.36 -17.49 26.97
CA ALA A 254 27.47 -16.67 26.14
C ALA A 254 26.19 -16.25 26.90
N TYR A 255 25.61 -17.22 27.62
CA TYR A 255 24.51 -17.01 28.54
C TYR A 255 24.80 -15.93 29.60
N THR A 256 25.91 -16.04 30.32
CA THR A 256 26.26 -15.06 31.38
C THR A 256 26.51 -13.68 30.81
N MET A 257 27.15 -13.58 29.64
CA MET A 257 27.39 -12.29 28.97
C MET A 257 26.07 -11.63 28.55
N ALA A 258 25.19 -12.37 27.88
CA ALA A 258 23.86 -11.88 27.53
C ALA A 258 23.05 -11.47 28.77
N GLY A 259 23.15 -12.25 29.86
CA GLY A 259 22.52 -11.93 31.15
C GLY A 259 22.97 -10.58 31.71
N PHE A 260 24.26 -10.24 31.65
CA PHE A 260 24.75 -8.93 32.07
C PHE A 260 24.26 -7.78 31.17
N VAL A 261 24.23 -7.98 29.85
CA VAL A 261 23.70 -6.97 28.91
C VAL A 261 22.20 -6.72 29.14
N ASN A 262 21.44 -7.78 29.40
CA ASN A 262 19.98 -7.70 29.62
C ASN A 262 19.56 -7.13 30.97
N THR A 263 20.49 -7.03 31.91
CA THR A 263 20.21 -6.57 33.29
C THR A 263 21.10 -5.41 33.70
N LYS A 264 22.38 -5.67 33.95
CA LYS A 264 23.33 -4.74 34.55
C LYS A 264 23.63 -3.54 33.65
N TRP A 265 23.82 -3.76 32.35
CA TRP A 265 24.20 -2.70 31.40
C TRP A 265 23.02 -2.20 30.55
N ASN A 266 21.84 -2.80 30.73
CA ASN A 266 20.72 -2.59 29.82
C ASN A 266 20.25 -1.14 29.77
N THR A 267 20.10 -0.51 30.94
CA THR A 267 19.63 0.88 31.06
C THR A 267 20.57 1.84 30.33
N GLU A 268 21.88 1.74 30.56
CA GLU A 268 22.88 2.63 29.94
C GLU A 268 22.92 2.46 28.42
N ILE A 269 22.86 1.21 27.93
CA ILE A 269 22.82 0.92 26.50
C ILE A 269 21.55 1.50 25.88
N ARG A 270 20.40 1.26 26.50
CA ARG A 270 19.10 1.74 26.03
C ARG A 270 19.04 3.27 26.02
N ASP A 271 19.55 3.93 27.04
CA ASP A 271 19.58 5.40 27.13
C ASP A 271 20.47 5.98 26.02
N GLY A 272 21.63 5.37 25.77
CA GLY A 272 22.50 5.75 24.66
C GLY A 272 21.87 5.55 23.28
N LEU A 273 21.15 4.45 23.06
CA LEU A 273 20.37 4.22 21.84
C LEU A 273 19.24 5.25 21.69
N ASN A 274 18.55 5.58 22.78
CA ASN A 274 17.51 6.61 22.79
C ASN A 274 18.06 8.00 22.46
N ASP A 275 19.24 8.35 22.98
CA ASP A 275 19.88 9.62 22.63
C ASP A 275 20.29 9.68 21.16
N LEU A 276 20.69 8.55 20.56
CA LEU A 276 20.92 8.47 19.12
C LEU A 276 19.62 8.68 18.34
N LEU A 277 18.53 7.99 18.72
CA LEU A 277 17.22 8.10 18.07
C LEU A 277 16.65 9.52 18.17
N ARG A 278 16.80 10.19 19.31
CA ARG A 278 16.40 11.60 19.49
C ARG A 278 17.10 12.53 18.49
N ARG A 279 18.40 12.36 18.28
CA ARG A 279 19.16 13.16 17.30
C ARG A 279 18.69 12.95 15.86
N PHE A 280 18.14 11.78 15.53
CA PHE A 280 17.57 11.52 14.20
C PHE A 280 16.25 12.25 13.95
N LEU A 281 15.46 12.47 15.00
CA LEU A 281 14.17 13.16 14.92
C LEU A 281 14.24 14.66 15.21
N ASP A 282 15.37 15.14 15.72
CA ASP A 282 15.57 16.55 16.04
C ASP A 282 15.34 17.45 14.80
N GLY A 283 14.62 18.54 15.00
CA GLY A 283 14.25 19.50 13.95
C GLY A 283 13.19 19.02 12.95
N LYS A 284 12.54 17.87 13.15
CA LYS A 284 11.42 17.42 12.32
C LYS A 284 10.10 17.97 12.87
N ARG A 285 9.44 18.84 12.11
CA ARG A 285 8.11 19.35 12.41
C ARG A 285 7.11 18.82 11.39
N LEU A 286 5.97 18.37 11.88
CA LEU A 286 4.81 17.97 11.10
C LEU A 286 3.67 18.95 11.39
N ASP A 287 2.86 19.25 10.37
CA ASP A 287 1.72 20.15 10.52
C ASP A 287 0.41 19.35 10.57
N PRO A 288 -0.51 19.64 11.49
CA PRO A 288 -1.70 18.83 11.68
C PRO A 288 -2.65 18.92 10.47
N ARG A 289 -3.23 17.78 10.10
CA ARG A 289 -4.57 17.63 9.51
C ARG A 289 -4.98 16.14 9.52
N LEU A 290 -6.28 15.90 9.58
CA LEU A 290 -7.02 14.82 8.93
C LEU A 290 -8.47 14.84 9.43
N GLU A 291 -9.36 15.41 8.61
CA GLU A 291 -10.78 15.03 8.63
C GLU A 291 -10.88 13.81 7.70
N THR A 292 -11.08 12.61 8.25
CA THR A 292 -11.27 11.37 7.48
C THR A 292 -12.71 10.90 7.57
N SER A 293 -13.18 10.24 6.51
CA SER A 293 -14.48 9.54 6.52
C SER A 293 -14.32 8.07 6.89
N SER A 294 -15.21 7.57 7.75
CA SER A 294 -15.40 6.14 8.00
C SER A 294 -16.28 5.45 6.95
N TYR A 295 -16.98 6.21 6.11
CA TYR A 295 -17.83 5.72 5.04
C TYR A 295 -17.17 5.98 3.69
N LEU A 296 -16.56 4.95 3.10
CA LEU A 296 -15.79 5.05 1.85
C LEU A 296 -16.45 4.33 0.68
N ASN A 297 -17.64 3.77 0.87
CA ASN A 297 -18.29 3.01 -0.20
C ASN A 297 -18.83 3.96 -1.28
N PRO A 298 -18.69 3.59 -2.57
CA PRO A 298 -19.34 4.32 -3.63
C PRO A 298 -20.86 4.25 -3.43
N GLY A 299 -21.55 5.31 -3.83
CA GLY A 299 -23.00 5.29 -3.93
C GLY A 299 -23.50 4.42 -5.10
N PRO A 300 -24.82 4.22 -5.23
CA PRO A 300 -25.39 3.51 -6.36
C PRO A 300 -25.03 4.20 -7.68
N VAL A 301 -24.64 3.39 -8.67
CA VAL A 301 -24.34 3.86 -10.03
C VAL A 301 -25.64 4.32 -10.70
N ARG A 302 -25.64 5.54 -11.25
CA ARG A 302 -26.75 6.09 -12.05
C ARG A 302 -26.23 6.55 -13.40
N HIS A 303 -26.83 6.06 -14.48
CA HIS A 303 -26.43 6.45 -15.83
C HIS A 303 -27.13 7.73 -16.29
N ARG A 304 -26.32 8.71 -16.70
CA ARG A 304 -26.73 10.06 -17.11
C ARG A 304 -26.03 10.44 -18.42
N LYS A 305 -26.09 9.55 -19.41
CA LYS A 305 -25.33 9.67 -20.67
C LYS A 305 -25.72 10.87 -21.54
N ALA A 306 -26.96 11.37 -21.43
CA ALA A 306 -27.49 12.42 -22.31
C ALA A 306 -28.23 13.54 -21.53
N TRP A 307 -27.79 13.85 -20.31
CA TRP A 307 -28.52 14.77 -19.42
C TRP A 307 -28.58 16.20 -19.94
N MET A 308 -27.60 16.63 -20.75
CA MET A 308 -27.58 17.97 -21.33
C MET A 308 -28.50 18.10 -22.55
N SER A 309 -29.01 17.00 -23.09
CA SER A 309 -29.69 16.98 -24.40
C SER A 309 -31.14 17.48 -24.38
N SER A 310 -31.71 17.75 -23.21
CA SER A 310 -33.09 18.26 -23.13
C SER A 310 -33.21 19.70 -23.65
N PRO A 311 -34.34 20.11 -24.26
CA PRO A 311 -34.52 21.47 -24.77
C PRO A 311 -34.33 22.57 -23.71
N SER A 312 -34.75 22.31 -22.47
CA SER A 312 -34.60 23.25 -21.35
C SER A 312 -33.14 23.50 -20.99
N ILE A 313 -32.31 22.45 -21.02
CA ILE A 313 -30.87 22.57 -20.80
C ILE A 313 -30.20 23.20 -22.01
N GLN A 314 -30.53 22.76 -23.23
CA GLN A 314 -29.96 23.29 -24.47
C GLN A 314 -30.19 24.79 -24.68
N ALA A 315 -31.27 25.34 -24.13
CA ALA A 315 -31.59 26.77 -24.19
C ALA A 315 -30.73 27.64 -23.24
N LYS A 316 -30.04 27.05 -22.26
CA LYS A 316 -29.18 27.78 -21.32
C LYS A 316 -27.85 28.14 -21.97
N THR A 317 -27.28 29.26 -21.52
CA THR A 317 -25.90 29.61 -21.87
C THR A 317 -24.91 28.74 -21.11
N LEU A 318 -23.72 28.53 -21.68
CA LEU A 318 -22.68 27.70 -21.07
C LEU A 318 -22.34 28.17 -19.64
N GLY A 319 -22.27 29.49 -19.41
CA GLY A 319 -22.02 30.07 -18.09
C GLY A 319 -23.17 29.96 -17.09
N ARG A 320 -24.32 29.39 -17.47
CA ARG A 320 -25.49 29.11 -16.62
C ARG A 320 -25.66 27.63 -16.32
N ILE A 321 -24.72 26.79 -16.76
CA ILE A 321 -24.69 25.36 -16.47
C ILE A 321 -23.62 25.09 -15.41
N THR A 322 -24.00 24.36 -14.37
CA THR A 322 -23.06 23.82 -13.40
C THR A 322 -22.55 22.47 -13.89
N PHE A 323 -21.26 22.36 -14.20
CA PHE A 323 -20.67 21.12 -14.69
C PHE A 323 -20.22 20.22 -13.53
N PRO A 324 -20.60 18.92 -13.52
CA PRO A 324 -19.92 17.93 -12.70
C PRO A 324 -18.58 17.58 -13.35
N GLY A 325 -17.49 17.79 -12.60
CA GLY A 325 -16.13 17.58 -13.06
C GLY A 325 -15.28 16.74 -12.12
N THR A 326 -14.20 16.19 -12.66
CA THR A 326 -13.23 15.40 -11.90
C THR A 326 -11.85 16.05 -11.87
N HIS A 327 -11.34 16.26 -10.66
CA HIS A 327 -9.95 16.65 -10.43
C HIS A 327 -9.04 15.45 -10.71
N ASP A 328 -7.92 15.69 -11.40
CA ASP A 328 -7.05 14.62 -11.91
C ASP A 328 -7.85 13.44 -12.47
N GLY A 329 -8.84 13.74 -13.33
CA GLY A 329 -9.86 12.78 -13.75
C GLY A 329 -9.29 11.49 -14.33
N HIS A 330 -8.07 11.56 -14.86
CA HIS A 330 -7.30 10.48 -15.46
C HIS A 330 -6.60 9.55 -14.44
N ALA A 331 -6.44 9.99 -13.19
CA ALA A 331 -5.77 9.26 -12.12
C ALA A 331 -6.68 8.19 -11.48
N PHE A 332 -7.42 7.45 -12.32
CA PHE A 332 -8.05 6.17 -11.99
C PHE A 332 -7.09 4.99 -12.20
N TRP A 333 -6.04 5.20 -13.00
CA TRP A 333 -4.98 4.24 -13.21
C TRP A 333 -3.63 4.94 -13.20
N LEU A 334 -2.72 4.44 -12.37
CA LEU A 334 -1.34 4.89 -12.25
C LEU A 334 -0.44 3.65 -12.20
N SER A 335 0.72 3.74 -12.83
CA SER A 335 1.79 2.76 -12.66
C SER A 335 2.65 3.09 -11.45
N THR A 336 3.50 2.15 -11.01
CA THR A 336 4.53 2.41 -9.98
C THR A 336 5.76 3.15 -10.53
N THR A 337 5.67 3.69 -11.74
CA THR A 337 6.73 4.45 -12.39
C THR A 337 6.51 5.93 -12.13
N LEU A 338 7.48 6.63 -11.54
CA LEU A 338 7.44 8.09 -11.40
C LEU A 338 7.26 8.75 -12.78
N GLY A 339 6.48 9.83 -12.80
CA GLY A 339 6.48 10.77 -13.92
C GLY A 339 7.90 11.30 -14.18
N GLN A 340 8.11 11.99 -15.30
CA GLN A 340 9.40 12.66 -15.52
C GLN A 340 9.45 14.07 -14.92
N ILE A 341 8.38 14.47 -14.23
CA ILE A 341 8.19 15.83 -13.75
C ILE A 341 8.43 15.86 -12.25
N LYS A 342 9.44 16.64 -11.87
CA LYS A 342 9.84 16.82 -10.48
C LYS A 342 9.27 18.13 -9.98
N TYR A 343 8.44 18.08 -8.95
CA TYR A 343 8.08 19.27 -8.19
C TYR A 343 9.08 19.45 -7.04
N PRO A 344 9.34 20.68 -6.57
CA PRO A 344 10.29 20.90 -5.49
C PRO A 344 9.98 20.07 -4.22
N ASP A 345 8.69 19.92 -3.90
CA ASP A 345 8.23 19.26 -2.68
C ASP A 345 8.32 17.72 -2.74
N ASP A 346 8.38 17.14 -3.94
CA ASP A 346 8.43 15.69 -4.16
C ASP A 346 9.70 15.22 -4.89
N ALA A 347 10.62 16.14 -5.21
CA ALA A 347 11.85 15.87 -5.95
C ALA A 347 12.71 14.75 -5.32
N PHE A 348 12.61 14.57 -4.01
CA PHE A 348 13.32 13.50 -3.29
C PHE A 348 12.93 12.09 -3.78
N LEU A 349 11.74 11.91 -4.36
CA LEU A 349 11.28 10.63 -4.89
C LEU A 349 12.20 10.10 -6.01
N TRP A 350 12.76 10.98 -6.84
CA TRP A 350 13.70 10.60 -7.91
C TRP A 350 15.10 10.24 -7.40
N ASN A 351 15.36 10.49 -6.11
CA ASN A 351 16.59 10.08 -5.46
C ASN A 351 16.45 8.74 -4.74
N LEU A 352 15.25 8.14 -4.72
CA LEU A 352 15.06 6.79 -4.21
C LEU A 352 15.59 5.78 -5.24
N ASP A 353 16.34 4.78 -4.76
CA ASP A 353 16.99 3.80 -5.62
C ASP A 353 16.72 2.38 -5.10
N ALA A 354 16.28 1.49 -6.01
CA ALA A 354 16.00 0.08 -5.71
C ALA A 354 17.29 -0.76 -5.61
N GLY A 355 18.43 -0.22 -6.03
CA GLY A 355 19.74 -0.87 -5.99
C GLY A 355 20.43 -0.75 -4.63
N SER A 356 21.74 -1.04 -4.65
CA SER A 356 22.60 -1.01 -3.47
C SER A 356 23.50 0.21 -3.44
N ALA A 357 23.82 0.68 -2.24
CA ALA A 357 24.77 1.76 -2.04
C ALA A 357 26.18 1.34 -2.51
N PRO A 358 26.92 2.23 -3.19
CA PRO A 358 28.30 1.96 -3.60
C PRO A 358 29.24 1.67 -2.42
N VAL A 359 30.15 0.71 -2.60
CA VAL A 359 31.16 0.32 -1.60
C VAL A 359 32.43 1.16 -1.76
N ASP A 360 32.29 2.48 -1.62
CA ASP A 360 33.37 3.47 -1.83
C ASP A 360 33.92 4.08 -0.52
N GLY A 361 33.35 3.68 0.64
CA GLY A 361 33.73 4.20 1.95
C GLY A 361 33.04 5.50 2.37
N GLN A 362 32.10 6.02 1.58
CA GLN A 362 31.23 7.14 1.98
C GLN A 362 30.01 6.65 2.77
N SER A 363 29.52 7.50 3.67
CA SER A 363 28.36 7.22 4.52
C SER A 363 27.10 6.96 3.66
N PRO A 364 26.44 5.79 3.78
CA PRO A 364 25.30 5.46 2.93
C PRO A 364 24.06 6.34 3.20
N TRP A 365 23.91 6.90 4.40
CA TRP A 365 22.77 7.77 4.79
C TRP A 365 22.98 9.26 4.55
N LYS A 366 24.16 9.70 4.09
CA LYS A 366 24.45 11.11 3.74
C LYS A 366 24.54 11.35 2.23
N ARG A 367 24.11 10.38 1.42
CA ARG A 367 24.13 10.48 -0.05
C ARG A 367 22.90 11.23 -0.56
N GLU A 368 23.05 11.80 -1.75
CA GLU A 368 21.91 12.36 -2.48
C GLU A 368 20.87 11.27 -2.80
N LYS A 369 21.33 10.11 -3.27
CA LYS A 369 20.50 8.93 -3.46
C LYS A 369 20.25 8.16 -2.18
N SER A 370 19.01 7.78 -1.95
CA SER A 370 18.60 6.89 -0.86
C SER A 370 18.39 5.48 -1.41
N TYR A 371 19.31 4.57 -1.08
CA TYR A 371 19.27 3.18 -1.49
C TYR A 371 18.34 2.39 -0.56
N LEU A 372 17.19 1.98 -1.08
CA LEU A 372 16.16 1.30 -0.30
C LEU A 372 16.21 -0.23 -0.47
N GLY A 373 16.87 -0.70 -1.52
CA GLY A 373 16.69 -2.05 -2.02
C GLY A 373 15.32 -2.25 -2.66
N ARG A 374 15.16 -3.37 -3.36
CA ARG A 374 14.01 -3.60 -4.24
C ARG A 374 12.66 -3.61 -3.52
N ASN A 375 12.51 -4.39 -2.45
CA ASN A 375 11.19 -4.56 -1.81
C ASN A 375 10.71 -3.28 -1.15
N LEU A 376 11.60 -2.55 -0.46
CA LEU A 376 11.22 -1.27 0.17
C LEU A 376 10.95 -0.18 -0.88
N TYR A 377 11.73 -0.13 -1.98
CA TYR A 377 11.45 0.77 -3.08
C TYR A 377 10.09 0.49 -3.72
N GLU A 378 9.81 -0.76 -4.08
CA GLU A 378 8.54 -1.15 -4.71
C GLU A 378 7.35 -0.91 -3.76
N TYR A 379 7.51 -1.20 -2.46
CA TYR A 379 6.52 -0.86 -1.45
C TYR A 379 6.27 0.65 -1.38
N GLY A 380 7.33 1.46 -1.33
CA GLY A 380 7.24 2.92 -1.31
C GLY A 380 6.53 3.49 -2.54
N MET A 381 6.86 3.01 -3.75
CA MET A 381 6.20 3.42 -4.99
C MET A 381 4.73 3.00 -5.04
N ARG A 382 4.40 1.80 -4.52
CA ARG A 382 3.01 1.39 -4.37
C ARG A 382 2.26 2.27 -3.36
N ARG A 383 2.90 2.67 -2.26
CA ARG A 383 2.28 3.59 -1.30
C ARG A 383 2.04 4.96 -1.88
N LEU A 384 2.99 5.48 -2.66
CA LEU A 384 2.80 6.72 -3.40
C LEU A 384 1.60 6.64 -4.34
N MET A 385 1.40 5.51 -5.03
CA MET A 385 0.23 5.31 -5.89
C MET A 385 -1.09 5.51 -5.16
N PHE A 386 -1.19 5.05 -3.92
CA PHE A 386 -2.40 5.16 -3.11
C PHE A 386 -2.62 6.58 -2.57
N VAL A 387 -1.57 7.40 -2.55
CA VAL A 387 -1.63 8.84 -2.29
C VAL A 387 -2.03 9.61 -3.55
N CYS A 388 -1.77 9.08 -4.75
CA CYS A 388 -1.99 9.78 -6.01
C CYS A 388 -3.29 9.37 -6.76
N LEU A 389 -3.93 8.26 -6.42
CA LEU A 389 -5.18 7.87 -7.07
C LEU A 389 -6.33 8.81 -6.69
N ALA A 390 -6.84 9.56 -7.67
CA ALA A 390 -7.88 10.56 -7.48
C ALA A 390 -9.28 10.07 -7.88
N GLN A 391 -9.39 9.01 -8.69
CA GLN A 391 -10.66 8.52 -9.22
C GLN A 391 -10.81 7.00 -9.13
N ALA A 392 -12.05 6.53 -9.02
CA ALA A 392 -12.39 5.11 -9.01
C ALA A 392 -12.61 4.51 -10.40
N ALA A 393 -12.94 5.36 -11.38
CA ALA A 393 -13.57 4.96 -12.63
C ALA A 393 -12.84 5.57 -13.83
N ASN A 394 -12.81 4.86 -14.95
CA ASN A 394 -12.23 5.36 -16.20
C ASN A 394 -13.10 6.47 -16.84
N PHE A 395 -12.63 7.08 -17.93
CA PHE A 395 -13.36 8.18 -18.57
C PHE A 395 -14.72 7.76 -19.10
N GLN A 396 -14.85 6.56 -19.64
CA GLN A 396 -16.12 6.08 -20.16
C GLN A 396 -17.17 5.93 -19.05
N ALA A 397 -16.80 5.38 -17.89
CA ALA A 397 -17.68 5.27 -16.73
C ALA A 397 -18.04 6.65 -16.16
N GLN A 398 -17.06 7.54 -15.98
CA GLN A 398 -17.29 8.92 -15.54
C GLN A 398 -18.28 9.65 -16.46
N LEU A 399 -18.11 9.55 -17.78
CA LEU A 399 -19.02 10.12 -18.77
C LEU A 399 -20.42 9.49 -18.70
N ASN A 400 -20.49 8.16 -18.57
CA ASN A 400 -21.75 7.44 -18.44
C ASN A 400 -22.54 7.86 -17.21
N GLU A 401 -21.85 8.23 -16.12
CA GLU A 401 -22.45 8.67 -14.86
C GLU A 401 -22.74 10.18 -14.83
N GLY A 402 -22.32 10.92 -15.87
CA GLY A 402 -22.73 12.30 -16.09
C GLY A 402 -21.63 13.35 -15.95
N ILE A 403 -20.39 12.96 -15.65
CA ILE A 403 -19.22 13.87 -15.65
C ILE A 403 -19.04 14.47 -17.05
N ARG A 404 -18.77 15.77 -17.14
CA ARG A 404 -18.60 16.49 -18.42
C ARG A 404 -17.38 17.40 -18.44
N TRP A 405 -16.61 17.46 -17.36
CA TRP A 405 -15.40 18.26 -17.25
C TRP A 405 -14.27 17.42 -16.64
N PHE A 406 -13.13 17.34 -17.30
CA PHE A 406 -12.01 16.49 -16.90
C PHE A 406 -10.73 17.30 -16.78
N ASP A 407 -10.10 17.26 -15.60
CA ASP A 407 -8.73 17.72 -15.41
C ASP A 407 -7.74 16.63 -15.87
N ILE A 408 -6.93 16.95 -16.87
CA ILE A 408 -5.97 16.04 -17.50
C ILE A 408 -4.59 16.68 -17.44
N ARG A 409 -3.60 15.95 -16.90
CA ARG A 409 -2.23 16.43 -16.75
C ARG A 409 -1.27 15.69 -17.68
N PRO A 410 -1.25 16.04 -18.99
CA PRO A 410 -0.41 15.35 -19.94
C PRO A 410 1.05 15.73 -19.76
N TYR A 411 1.94 14.77 -20.01
CA TYR A 411 3.36 15.04 -20.08
C TYR A 411 4.05 14.22 -21.17
N TRP A 412 5.18 14.74 -21.63
CA TRP A 412 6.03 14.04 -22.58
C TRP A 412 6.96 13.08 -21.85
N ASP A 413 6.88 11.80 -22.19
CA ASP A 413 7.78 10.78 -21.65
C ASP A 413 8.78 10.29 -22.69
N SER A 414 10.05 10.58 -22.46
CA SER A 414 11.15 10.23 -23.37
C SER A 414 11.57 8.76 -23.30
N ARG A 415 11.18 8.02 -22.25
CA ARG A 415 11.61 6.61 -22.06
C ARG A 415 11.07 5.66 -23.12
N ASP A 416 9.92 5.98 -23.69
CA ASP A 416 9.19 5.09 -24.62
C ASP A 416 9.29 5.60 -26.06
N GLY A 417 10.42 6.19 -26.45
CA GLY A 417 10.60 6.78 -27.78
C GLY A 417 9.83 8.08 -28.00
N GLY A 418 9.29 8.69 -26.94
CA GLY A 418 8.58 9.96 -26.99
C GLY A 418 7.06 9.79 -27.14
N GLU A 419 6.40 9.49 -26.01
CA GLU A 419 4.95 9.35 -25.94
C GLU A 419 4.30 10.34 -24.97
N LEU A 420 3.00 10.60 -25.18
CA LEU A 420 2.20 11.44 -24.28
C LEU A 420 1.48 10.56 -23.27
N TYR A 421 1.91 10.66 -22.02
CA TYR A 421 1.24 10.04 -20.88
C TYR A 421 0.55 11.12 -20.04
N THR A 422 -0.24 10.69 -19.08
CA THR A 422 -0.76 11.56 -18.03
C THR A 422 -0.04 11.32 -16.71
N GLN A 423 -0.16 12.22 -15.74
CA GLN A 423 0.51 12.04 -14.46
C GLN A 423 -0.20 12.67 -13.27
N HIS A 424 -0.01 12.03 -12.12
CA HIS A 424 -0.26 12.59 -10.81
C HIS A 424 0.84 12.09 -9.88
N GLY A 425 2.03 12.69 -9.96
CA GLY A 425 3.29 12.19 -9.37
C GLY A 425 3.85 10.94 -10.06
N LEU A 426 2.99 9.96 -10.32
CA LEU A 426 3.26 8.73 -11.07
C LEU A 426 2.74 8.82 -12.49
N ARG A 427 3.31 8.02 -13.40
CA ARG A 427 2.87 7.86 -14.79
C ARG A 427 1.51 7.16 -14.82
N GLY A 428 0.52 7.85 -15.36
CA GLY A 428 -0.82 7.35 -15.67
C GLY A 428 -0.96 6.86 -17.11
N ALA A 429 -2.21 6.76 -17.59
CA ALA A 429 -2.52 6.22 -18.91
C ALA A 429 -1.98 7.08 -20.06
N ARG A 430 -1.87 6.49 -21.25
CA ARG A 430 -1.52 7.25 -22.47
C ARG A 430 -2.65 8.22 -22.80
N LEU A 431 -2.29 9.43 -23.23
CA LEU A 431 -3.30 10.44 -23.61
C LEU A 431 -4.21 9.94 -24.75
N SER A 432 -3.65 9.17 -25.70
CA SER A 432 -4.41 8.55 -26.78
C SER A 432 -5.49 7.59 -26.28
N GLU A 433 -5.20 6.80 -25.24
CA GLU A 433 -6.14 5.82 -24.68
C GLU A 433 -7.31 6.54 -23.99
N LEU A 434 -7.01 7.62 -23.26
CA LEU A 434 -8.03 8.47 -22.65
C LEU A 434 -8.95 9.11 -23.71
N PHE A 435 -8.36 9.62 -24.79
CA PHE A 435 -9.16 10.18 -25.89
C PHE A 435 -10.00 9.13 -26.61
N SER A 436 -9.48 7.90 -26.77
CA SER A 436 -10.27 6.79 -27.33
C SER A 436 -11.44 6.39 -26.44
N GLN A 437 -11.33 6.47 -25.11
CA GLN A 437 -12.46 6.23 -24.19
C GLN A 437 -13.56 7.29 -24.33
N VAL A 438 -13.17 8.57 -24.46
CA VAL A 438 -14.12 9.67 -24.71
C VAL A 438 -14.79 9.47 -26.08
N LYS A 439 -14.03 9.10 -27.10
CA LYS A 439 -14.58 8.77 -28.43
C LYS A 439 -15.60 7.62 -28.34
N ALA A 440 -15.25 6.54 -27.65
CA ALA A 440 -16.15 5.41 -27.48
C ALA A 440 -17.47 5.82 -26.83
N PHE A 441 -17.44 6.69 -25.82
CA PHE A 441 -18.66 7.25 -25.24
C PHE A 441 -19.46 8.06 -26.27
N LEU A 442 -18.84 8.99 -27.00
CA LEU A 442 -19.52 9.81 -28.02
C LEU A 442 -20.21 8.96 -29.08
N ASP A 443 -19.56 7.87 -29.51
CA ASP A 443 -20.11 6.92 -30.47
C ASP A 443 -21.33 6.14 -29.92
N THR A 444 -21.50 6.04 -28.59
CA THR A 444 -22.71 5.47 -27.96
C THR A 444 -23.87 6.46 -27.82
N VAL A 445 -23.60 7.76 -27.95
CA VAL A 445 -24.60 8.83 -27.86
C VAL A 445 -24.55 9.81 -29.05
N PRO A 446 -24.51 9.32 -30.32
CA PRO A 446 -24.21 10.16 -31.48
C PRO A 446 -25.31 11.22 -31.77
N SER A 447 -26.54 10.99 -31.30
CA SER A 447 -27.67 11.91 -31.42
C SER A 447 -27.88 12.80 -30.19
N SER A 448 -27.00 12.70 -29.19
CA SER A 448 -27.06 13.57 -28.02
C SER A 448 -26.50 14.96 -28.36
N HIS A 449 -26.75 15.92 -27.47
CA HIS A 449 -26.22 17.28 -27.55
C HIS A 449 -25.33 17.59 -26.34
N GLU A 450 -24.55 16.59 -25.91
CA GLU A 450 -23.64 16.71 -24.78
C GLU A 450 -22.42 17.58 -25.12
N ILE A 451 -21.90 18.27 -24.11
CA ILE A 451 -20.64 19.00 -24.22
C ILE A 451 -19.66 18.40 -23.22
N ILE A 452 -18.52 17.93 -23.73
CA ILE A 452 -17.42 17.37 -22.92
C ILE A 452 -16.26 18.36 -22.96
N MET A 453 -15.75 18.75 -21.80
CA MET A 453 -14.57 19.60 -21.65
C MET A 453 -13.40 18.76 -21.17
N LEU A 454 -12.34 18.71 -21.98
CA LEU A 454 -11.06 18.09 -21.64
C LEU A 454 -10.07 19.23 -21.37
N VAL A 455 -9.72 19.45 -20.10
CA VAL A 455 -8.80 20.52 -19.70
C VAL A 455 -7.41 19.93 -19.54
N LEU A 456 -6.50 20.39 -20.39
CA LEU A 456 -5.07 20.06 -20.29
C LEU A 456 -4.47 21.05 -19.29
N SER A 457 -4.21 20.62 -18.06
CA SER A 457 -3.62 21.44 -17.01
C SER A 457 -2.27 20.90 -16.59
N HIS A 458 -1.40 21.74 -16.04
CA HIS A 458 -0.06 21.34 -15.58
C HIS A 458 0.69 20.50 -16.63
N ALA A 459 0.43 20.78 -17.91
CA ALA A 459 1.00 20.09 -19.03
C ALA A 459 2.49 20.41 -19.07
N ASN A 460 3.31 19.37 -19.16
CA ASN A 460 4.75 19.57 -19.21
C ASN A 460 5.38 18.65 -20.25
N PHE A 461 5.90 19.31 -21.28
CA PHE A 461 6.43 18.69 -22.47
C PHE A 461 7.97 18.65 -22.48
N GLY A 462 8.60 18.98 -21.35
CA GLY A 462 10.05 19.05 -21.20
C GLY A 462 10.72 19.89 -22.28
N ASP A 463 11.85 19.39 -22.80
CA ASP A 463 12.62 20.02 -23.88
C ASP A 463 12.03 19.81 -25.28
N TYR A 464 10.84 19.20 -25.39
CA TYR A 464 10.21 18.83 -26.66
C TYR A 464 8.87 19.53 -26.94
N PRO A 465 8.67 20.81 -26.58
CA PRO A 465 7.34 21.44 -26.66
C PRO A 465 6.80 21.45 -28.09
N GLY A 466 7.63 21.69 -29.12
CA GLY A 466 7.15 21.68 -30.51
C GLY A 466 6.58 20.34 -30.97
N ILE A 467 7.23 19.22 -30.60
CA ILE A 467 6.81 17.87 -31.01
C ILE A 467 5.61 17.41 -30.18
N ALA A 468 5.66 17.62 -28.86
CA ALA A 468 4.62 17.23 -27.94
C ALA A 468 3.32 17.99 -28.20
N CYS A 469 3.37 19.33 -28.32
CA CYS A 469 2.20 20.17 -28.63
C CYS A 469 1.53 19.76 -29.94
N ALA A 470 2.32 19.52 -30.99
CA ALA A 470 1.79 19.03 -32.27
C ALA A 470 1.17 17.63 -32.14
N LYS A 471 1.74 16.76 -31.31
CA LYS A 471 1.21 15.41 -31.07
C LYS A 471 -0.13 15.46 -30.31
N VAL A 472 -0.28 16.32 -29.29
CA VAL A 472 -1.56 16.54 -28.60
C VAL A 472 -2.66 16.92 -29.60
N ALA A 473 -2.39 17.92 -30.46
CA ALA A 473 -3.33 18.36 -31.49
C ALA A 473 -3.70 17.26 -32.49
N ARG A 474 -2.71 16.50 -32.98
CA ARG A 474 -2.98 15.36 -33.87
C ARG A 474 -3.83 14.29 -33.20
N LEU A 475 -3.56 13.95 -31.94
CA LEU A 475 -4.34 12.95 -31.22
C LEU A 475 -5.79 13.39 -31.05
N ALA A 476 -6.01 14.66 -30.73
CA ALA A 476 -7.34 15.25 -30.66
C ALA A 476 -8.09 15.16 -32.00
N GLU A 477 -7.46 15.61 -33.09
CA GLU A 477 -8.06 15.57 -34.43
C GLU A 477 -8.39 14.12 -34.85
N GLN A 478 -7.48 13.18 -34.61
CA GLN A 478 -7.64 11.77 -35.00
C GLN A 478 -8.76 11.06 -34.21
N ASN A 479 -8.88 11.33 -32.91
CA ASN A 479 -9.88 10.65 -32.08
C ASN A 479 -11.26 11.30 -32.22
N PHE A 480 -11.33 12.64 -32.24
CA PHE A 480 -12.59 13.35 -32.12
C PHE A 480 -13.13 13.83 -33.47
N GLY A 481 -12.27 14.19 -34.44
CA GLY A 481 -12.69 14.64 -35.76
C GLY A 481 -13.84 15.65 -35.72
N HIS A 482 -14.98 15.29 -36.28
CA HIS A 482 -16.19 16.13 -36.33
C HIS A 482 -16.83 16.44 -34.96
N TYR A 483 -16.50 15.67 -33.90
CA TYR A 483 -16.94 15.97 -32.53
C TYR A 483 -16.19 17.16 -31.93
N VAL A 484 -15.03 17.55 -32.46
CA VAL A 484 -14.31 18.73 -31.96
C VAL A 484 -15.12 19.99 -32.19
N TYR A 485 -15.31 20.79 -31.14
CA TYR A 485 -15.80 22.15 -31.28
C TYR A 485 -14.65 23.15 -31.39
N TRP A 486 -14.62 23.92 -32.47
CA TRP A 486 -13.68 25.02 -32.68
C TRP A 486 -14.43 26.36 -32.68
N PRO A 487 -14.24 27.24 -31.68
CA PRO A 487 -15.00 28.48 -31.58
C PRO A 487 -14.76 29.43 -32.76
N ALA A 488 -15.79 30.17 -33.14
CA ALA A 488 -15.64 31.29 -34.07
C ALA A 488 -14.67 32.32 -33.50
N GLY A 489 -13.74 32.80 -34.33
CA GLY A 489 -12.70 33.75 -33.93
C GLY A 489 -11.53 33.15 -33.15
N ALA A 490 -11.51 31.84 -32.87
CA ALA A 490 -10.34 31.18 -32.31
C ALA A 490 -9.23 31.03 -33.36
N GLU A 491 -8.02 31.45 -33.01
CA GLU A 491 -6.81 31.32 -33.82
C GLU A 491 -5.87 30.26 -33.24
N SER A 492 -5.26 29.45 -34.11
CA SER A 492 -4.34 28.38 -33.69
C SER A 492 -3.14 28.94 -32.92
N GLY A 493 -2.87 28.42 -31.73
CA GLY A 493 -1.75 28.86 -30.90
C GLY A 493 -1.89 30.26 -30.31
N LYS A 494 -3.09 30.85 -30.32
CA LYS A 494 -3.37 32.15 -29.70
C LYS A 494 -4.34 32.01 -28.53
N PRO A 495 -4.15 32.79 -27.44
CA PRO A 495 -5.11 32.85 -26.34
C PRO A 495 -6.53 33.16 -26.84
N TYR A 496 -7.50 32.49 -26.24
CA TYR A 496 -8.91 32.66 -26.55
C TYR A 496 -9.68 33.14 -25.30
N ASN A 497 -10.55 34.13 -25.48
CA ASN A 497 -11.39 34.64 -24.41
C ASN A 497 -12.59 33.69 -24.17
N PHE A 498 -12.53 32.91 -23.10
CA PHE A 498 -13.57 31.93 -22.76
C PHE A 498 -14.93 32.55 -22.46
N ASP A 499 -14.98 33.82 -22.04
CA ASP A 499 -16.24 34.52 -21.74
C ASP A 499 -17.19 34.58 -22.95
N ILE A 500 -16.63 34.55 -24.16
CA ILE A 500 -17.41 34.47 -25.40
C ILE A 500 -18.23 33.17 -25.40
N LEU A 501 -17.63 32.03 -25.05
CA LEU A 501 -18.32 30.75 -24.95
C LEU A 501 -19.31 30.71 -23.79
N LEU A 502 -18.99 31.35 -22.66
CA LEU A 502 -19.91 31.44 -21.52
C LEU A 502 -21.24 32.10 -21.88
N GLY A 503 -21.23 33.03 -22.85
CA GLY A 503 -22.42 33.70 -23.37
C GLY A 503 -23.22 32.90 -24.40
N MET A 504 -22.66 31.85 -24.99
CA MET A 504 -23.33 31.04 -26.01
C MET A 504 -24.29 30.02 -25.39
N LYS A 505 -25.42 29.77 -26.03
CA LYS A 505 -26.32 28.66 -25.68
C LYS A 505 -25.66 27.33 -26.00
N LEU A 506 -25.97 26.30 -25.21
CA LEU A 506 -25.50 24.94 -25.52
C LEU A 506 -25.94 24.49 -26.91
N SER A 507 -27.17 24.85 -27.33
CA SER A 507 -27.69 24.54 -28.66
C SER A 507 -26.89 25.18 -29.81
N GLU A 508 -26.12 26.24 -29.54
CA GLU A 508 -25.25 26.90 -30.52
C GLU A 508 -23.86 26.25 -30.58
N ILE A 509 -23.49 25.46 -29.58
CA ILE A 509 -22.23 24.73 -29.52
C ILE A 509 -22.44 23.31 -30.05
N ALA A 510 -23.40 22.58 -29.49
CA ALA A 510 -23.74 21.19 -29.81
C ALA A 510 -24.81 21.09 -30.91
N THR A 511 -24.69 21.86 -32.00
CA THR A 511 -25.73 22.00 -33.03
C THR A 511 -26.11 20.71 -33.75
N ASP A 512 -25.11 19.87 -34.04
CA ASP A 512 -25.18 18.72 -34.95
C ASP A 512 -24.78 17.40 -34.25
N GLY A 513 -24.80 17.39 -32.93
CA GLY A 513 -24.42 16.23 -32.10
C GLY A 513 -23.56 16.64 -30.91
N PRO A 514 -22.99 15.66 -30.19
CA PRO A 514 -22.17 15.94 -29.02
C PRO A 514 -20.85 16.59 -29.44
N LYS A 515 -20.31 17.44 -28.57
CA LYS A 515 -19.07 18.18 -28.84
C LYS A 515 -18.04 18.03 -27.74
N VAL A 516 -16.77 18.05 -28.16
CA VAL A 516 -15.60 18.07 -27.28
C VAL A 516 -14.91 19.42 -27.41
N LEU A 517 -14.78 20.12 -26.28
CA LEU A 517 -13.92 21.29 -26.14
C LEU A 517 -12.63 20.83 -25.46
N ILE A 518 -11.49 21.11 -26.10
CA ILE A 518 -10.18 20.78 -25.55
C ILE A 518 -9.54 22.09 -25.17
N LEU A 519 -9.36 22.30 -23.86
CA LEU A 519 -8.91 23.55 -23.28
C LEU A 519 -7.46 23.42 -22.85
N ASN A 520 -6.68 24.47 -23.10
CA ASN A 520 -5.33 24.61 -22.55
C ASN A 520 -5.38 25.42 -21.26
N GLY A 521 -5.24 24.73 -20.13
CA GLY A 521 -5.12 25.32 -18.80
C GLY A 521 -3.81 26.09 -18.58
N ASP A 522 -2.81 25.88 -19.43
CA ASP A 522 -1.45 26.39 -19.22
C ASP A 522 -1.09 27.54 -20.18
N GLU A 523 0.00 28.23 -19.86
CA GLU A 523 0.47 29.39 -20.62
C GLU A 523 1.09 29.03 -21.98
N ALA A 524 1.55 27.78 -22.15
CA ALA A 524 2.25 27.35 -23.35
C ALA A 524 1.27 27.15 -24.53
N PRO A 525 1.37 27.90 -25.64
CA PRO A 525 0.37 27.85 -26.70
C PRO A 525 0.36 26.50 -27.44
N LEU A 526 -0.84 25.90 -27.55
CA LEU A 526 -1.12 24.67 -28.27
C LEU A 526 -1.80 24.96 -29.62
N PRO A 527 -1.48 24.20 -30.69
CA PRO A 527 -2.10 24.38 -31.99
C PRO A 527 -3.56 23.87 -32.04
N LYS A 528 -4.30 24.28 -33.06
CA LYS A 528 -5.64 23.75 -33.37
C LYS A 528 -5.59 22.20 -33.41
N PRO A 529 -6.56 21.48 -32.82
CA PRO A 529 -7.86 21.94 -32.33
C PRO A 529 -7.96 22.37 -30.85
N ILE A 530 -6.84 22.67 -30.17
CA ILE A 530 -6.88 23.07 -28.76
C ILE A 530 -7.20 24.55 -28.62
N ILE A 531 -8.19 24.86 -27.78
CA ILE A 531 -8.59 26.23 -27.43
C ILE A 531 -7.64 26.70 -26.33
N ASN A 532 -6.82 27.72 -26.61
CA ASN A 532 -5.87 28.22 -25.62
C ASN A 532 -6.56 29.11 -24.58
N SER A 533 -7.20 28.49 -23.60
CA SER A 533 -7.91 29.17 -22.54
C SER A 533 -8.03 28.28 -21.31
N GLY A 534 -7.81 28.85 -20.13
CA GLY A 534 -7.98 28.15 -18.85
C GLY A 534 -9.41 27.74 -18.52
N GLY A 535 -10.38 28.09 -19.36
CA GLY A 535 -11.79 27.77 -19.16
C GLY A 535 -12.40 28.67 -18.10
N PHE A 536 -13.02 28.07 -17.07
CA PHE A 536 -13.61 28.81 -15.97
C PHE A 536 -12.49 29.43 -15.10
N ALA A 537 -12.28 30.75 -15.21
CA ALA A 537 -11.24 31.47 -14.46
C ALA A 537 -11.73 32.03 -13.11
N ASP A 538 -13.05 32.20 -12.95
CA ASP A 538 -13.65 32.76 -11.74
C ASP A 538 -13.78 31.70 -10.64
N GLY A 539 -12.83 31.72 -9.69
CA GLY A 539 -12.80 30.80 -8.54
C GLY A 539 -14.02 30.93 -7.62
N ASP A 540 -14.67 32.09 -7.56
CA ASP A 540 -15.87 32.28 -6.76
C ASP A 540 -17.06 31.49 -7.31
N LYS A 541 -17.04 31.16 -8.61
CA LYS A 541 -18.04 30.31 -9.28
C LYS A 541 -17.66 28.83 -9.31
N GLN A 542 -16.58 28.43 -8.65
CA GLN A 542 -16.13 27.04 -8.60
C GLN A 542 -16.31 26.45 -7.21
N ILE A 543 -16.50 25.13 -7.17
CA ILE A 543 -16.47 24.33 -5.96
C ILE A 543 -15.42 23.24 -6.18
N TRP A 544 -14.46 23.15 -5.27
CA TRP A 544 -13.44 22.10 -5.28
C TRP A 544 -13.66 21.18 -4.08
N CYS A 545 -13.93 19.92 -4.38
CA CYS A 545 -14.06 18.82 -3.44
C CYS A 545 -12.81 17.92 -3.43
N SER A 546 -11.70 18.41 -4.03
CA SER A 546 -10.37 17.82 -3.91
C SER A 546 -9.58 18.51 -2.79
N VAL A 547 -8.68 17.76 -2.15
CA VAL A 547 -7.85 18.25 -1.04
C VAL A 547 -6.44 17.77 -1.24
N THR A 548 -5.47 18.69 -1.25
CA THR A 548 -4.05 18.32 -1.21
C THR A 548 -3.71 17.72 0.15
N PRO A 549 -3.22 16.47 0.22
CA PRO A 549 -2.83 15.84 1.49
C PRO A 549 -1.74 16.63 2.20
N ALA A 550 -1.85 16.80 3.51
CA ALA A 550 -0.74 17.30 4.32
C ALA A 550 0.32 16.20 4.51
N ALA A 551 1.55 16.61 4.88
CA ALA A 551 2.63 15.66 5.16
C ALA A 551 2.26 14.68 6.28
N THR A 552 1.51 15.11 7.30
CA THR A 552 0.97 14.22 8.33
C THR A 552 0.07 13.15 7.76
N ASP A 553 -0.74 13.49 6.77
CA ASP A 553 -1.75 12.61 6.23
C ASP A 553 -1.10 11.42 5.51
N ILE A 554 -0.04 11.74 4.76
CA ILE A 554 0.81 10.75 4.10
C ILE A 554 1.51 9.86 5.13
N ILE A 555 2.05 10.44 6.21
CA ILE A 555 2.72 9.68 7.27
C ILE A 555 1.74 8.74 7.96
N PHE A 556 0.58 9.22 8.41
CA PHE A 556 -0.42 8.38 9.07
C PHE A 556 -0.96 7.29 8.14
N ASN A 557 -1.20 7.60 6.86
CA ASN A 557 -1.58 6.59 5.87
C ASN A 557 -0.50 5.51 5.68
N GLY A 558 0.79 5.92 5.67
CA GLY A 558 1.92 5.01 5.60
C GLY A 558 2.04 4.11 6.83
N LEU A 559 1.89 4.68 8.03
CA LEU A 559 1.93 3.92 9.29
C LEU A 559 0.76 2.93 9.40
N ALA A 560 -0.45 3.34 9.01
CA ALA A 560 -1.61 2.46 8.93
C ALA A 560 -1.36 1.28 7.98
N ALA A 561 -0.82 1.54 6.78
CA ALA A 561 -0.50 0.49 5.82
C ALA A 561 0.56 -0.48 6.35
N LEU A 562 1.54 -0.01 7.12
CA LEU A 562 2.55 -0.86 7.77
C LEU A 562 1.96 -1.74 8.90
N ALA A 563 0.84 -1.31 9.49
CA ALA A 563 0.07 -2.09 10.45
C ALA A 563 -1.00 -3.00 9.80
N GLY A 564 -1.04 -3.08 8.46
CA GLY A 564 -2.00 -3.88 7.71
C GLY A 564 -3.29 -3.16 7.31
N GLU A 565 -3.45 -1.88 7.67
CA GLU A 565 -4.61 -1.06 7.31
C GLU A 565 -4.32 -0.22 6.06
N GLU A 566 -4.40 -0.84 4.89
CA GLU A 566 -4.16 -0.18 3.60
C GLU A 566 -5.33 0.72 3.19
N GLN A 567 -5.05 1.99 2.91
CA GLN A 567 -6.07 3.00 2.59
C GLN A 567 -5.66 3.86 1.39
N LEU A 568 -6.65 4.27 0.59
CA LEU A 568 -6.51 5.21 -0.52
C LEU A 568 -6.68 6.64 0.03
N LEU A 569 -5.60 7.40 0.13
CA LEU A 569 -5.58 8.63 0.93
C LEU A 569 -6.51 9.71 0.35
N LEU A 570 -6.42 9.98 -0.95
CA LEU A 570 -7.30 10.97 -1.59
C LEU A 570 -8.77 10.55 -1.55
N LYS A 571 -9.07 9.25 -1.46
CA LYS A 571 -10.43 8.77 -1.23
C LYS A 571 -10.94 9.21 0.15
N GLN A 572 -10.12 9.03 1.17
CA GLN A 572 -10.48 9.42 2.54
C GLN A 572 -10.68 10.92 2.70
N LEU A 573 -9.87 11.71 1.98
CA LEU A 573 -9.91 13.17 2.00
C LEU A 573 -10.99 13.76 1.09
N GLY A 574 -11.32 13.11 -0.03
CA GLY A 574 -12.31 13.59 -1.00
C GLY A 574 -13.76 13.33 -0.60
N VAL A 575 -14.01 12.28 0.20
CA VAL A 575 -15.38 11.93 0.63
C VAL A 575 -16.05 13.01 1.51
N PRO A 576 -15.41 13.57 2.57
CA PRO A 576 -16.05 14.60 3.40
C PRO A 576 -16.43 15.90 2.67
N PRO A 577 -15.63 16.42 1.71
CA PRO A 577 -16.07 17.49 0.81
C PRO A 577 -17.25 17.06 -0.08
N ASN A 578 -17.21 15.87 -0.68
CA ASN A 578 -18.27 15.37 -1.54
C ASN A 578 -19.63 15.29 -0.83
N SER A 579 -19.67 14.86 0.45
CA SER A 579 -20.91 14.79 1.23
C SER A 579 -21.54 16.17 1.52
N ARG A 580 -20.77 17.26 1.38
CA ARG A 580 -21.20 18.64 1.65
C ARG A 580 -21.57 19.42 0.39
N VAL A 581 -21.59 18.78 -0.79
CA VAL A 581 -21.86 19.47 -2.07
C VAL A 581 -23.22 20.16 -2.09
N GLU A 582 -24.27 19.56 -1.51
CA GLU A 582 -25.60 20.19 -1.43
C GLU A 582 -25.54 21.53 -0.68
N GLU A 583 -24.90 21.55 0.49
CA GLU A 583 -24.71 22.74 1.31
C GLU A 583 -23.92 23.83 0.55
N GLN A 584 -22.88 23.42 -0.18
CA GLN A 584 -22.04 24.35 -0.94
C GLN A 584 -22.78 24.93 -2.17
N LEU A 585 -23.58 24.12 -2.85
CA LEU A 585 -24.44 24.57 -3.97
C LEU A 585 -25.54 25.53 -3.52
N ALA A 586 -26.03 25.39 -2.28
CA ALA A 586 -27.03 26.29 -1.70
C ALA A 586 -26.45 27.67 -1.34
N LYS A 587 -25.15 27.75 -0.99
CA LYS A 587 -24.46 29.00 -0.63
C LYS A 587 -24.14 29.90 -1.83
N LYS A 588 -24.14 29.36 -3.05
CA LYS A 588 -23.73 30.09 -4.26
C LYS A 588 -24.90 30.22 -5.24
N GLU A 589 -25.19 31.46 -5.65
CA GLU A 589 -26.24 31.74 -6.64
C GLU A 589 -25.87 31.15 -8.01
N ILE A 590 -24.61 31.36 -8.45
CA ILE A 590 -24.06 30.87 -9.70
C ILE A 590 -22.85 29.98 -9.40
N VAL A 591 -22.89 28.76 -9.92
CA VAL A 591 -21.76 27.80 -9.88
C VAL A 591 -21.55 27.28 -11.30
N SER A 592 -20.34 27.37 -11.80
CA SER A 592 -19.97 26.91 -13.15
C SER A 592 -19.40 25.49 -13.13
N LEU A 593 -18.68 25.12 -12.08
CA LEU A 593 -17.98 23.83 -12.00
C LEU A 593 -17.94 23.33 -10.55
N VAL A 594 -18.15 22.03 -10.39
CA VAL A 594 -17.83 21.28 -9.18
C VAL A 594 -16.79 20.23 -9.53
N GLY A 595 -15.54 20.44 -9.13
CA GLY A 595 -14.43 19.50 -9.35
C GLY A 595 -14.24 18.58 -8.16
N MET A 596 -14.28 17.26 -8.38
CA MET A 596 -14.30 16.26 -7.30
C MET A 596 -13.17 15.25 -7.43
N ASP A 597 -12.58 14.86 -6.31
CA ASP A 597 -11.88 13.59 -6.16
C ASP A 597 -12.90 12.51 -5.79
N TRP A 598 -12.75 11.30 -6.31
CA TRP A 598 -13.60 10.15 -5.99
C TRP A 598 -15.10 10.50 -6.08
N TYR A 599 -15.51 11.08 -7.22
CA TYR A 599 -16.84 11.70 -7.41
C TYR A 599 -18.04 10.82 -7.04
N ASN A 600 -17.88 9.50 -7.06
CA ASN A 600 -18.90 8.51 -6.74
C ASN A 600 -18.94 8.11 -5.25
N CYS A 601 -18.03 8.63 -4.41
CA CYS A 601 -17.94 8.35 -2.98
C CYS A 601 -18.27 9.61 -2.16
N TYR A 602 -19.31 9.55 -1.32
CA TYR A 602 -19.87 10.75 -0.65
C TYR A 602 -20.50 10.49 0.73
N GLY A 603 -20.03 9.47 1.46
CA GLY A 603 -20.31 9.37 2.92
C GLY A 603 -21.63 8.69 3.32
N GLY A 604 -22.57 8.46 2.39
CA GLY A 604 -23.78 7.67 2.63
C GLY A 604 -25.01 8.47 3.13
N GLN A 605 -26.18 8.07 2.60
CA GLN A 605 -27.53 8.69 2.62
C GLN A 605 -27.66 10.05 1.92
N GLY A 606 -28.55 10.11 0.92
CA GLY A 606 -28.82 11.30 0.09
C GLY A 606 -28.55 11.06 -1.40
N ASP A 607 -28.75 12.09 -2.20
CA ASP A 607 -28.35 12.08 -3.60
C ASP A 607 -26.83 12.23 -3.75
N SER A 608 -26.26 11.63 -4.79
CA SER A 608 -24.84 11.81 -5.08
C SER A 608 -24.53 13.26 -5.48
N PRO A 609 -23.27 13.72 -5.33
CA PRO A 609 -22.84 15.03 -5.81
C PRO A 609 -23.26 15.33 -7.26
N VAL A 610 -23.13 14.33 -8.14
CA VAL A 610 -23.50 14.44 -9.55
C VAL A 610 -25.00 14.68 -9.72
N GLU A 611 -25.83 13.96 -8.97
CA GLU A 611 -27.29 14.12 -9.00
C GLU A 611 -27.72 15.49 -8.45
N LEU A 612 -27.07 15.97 -7.38
CA LEU A 612 -27.30 17.31 -6.83
C LEU A 612 -26.97 18.42 -7.84
N ILE A 613 -25.87 18.26 -8.58
CA ILE A 613 -25.48 19.18 -9.66
C ILE A 613 -26.50 19.17 -10.80
N MET A 614 -26.99 17.99 -11.18
CA MET A 614 -28.05 17.86 -12.20
C MET A 614 -29.34 18.55 -11.76
N LYS A 615 -29.75 18.37 -10.50
CA LYS A 615 -30.91 19.07 -9.92
C LYS A 615 -30.72 20.59 -9.92
N LYS A 616 -29.53 21.09 -9.58
CA LYS A 616 -29.20 22.53 -9.68
C LYS A 616 -29.38 23.05 -11.10
N ASN A 617 -29.07 22.24 -12.10
CA ASN A 617 -29.32 22.56 -13.50
C ASN A 617 -30.79 22.45 -13.93
N GLY A 618 -31.72 22.06 -13.05
CA GLY A 618 -33.13 21.84 -13.43
C GLY A 618 -33.29 20.64 -14.37
N VAL A 619 -32.38 19.67 -14.27
CA VAL A 619 -32.63 18.33 -14.82
C VAL A 619 -33.61 17.68 -13.86
N ASP A 620 -34.90 17.82 -14.14
CA ASP A 620 -35.93 17.03 -13.47
C ASP A 620 -35.55 15.56 -13.66
N THR A 621 -35.54 14.76 -12.60
CA THR A 621 -35.56 13.30 -12.74
C THR A 621 -36.81 12.93 -13.55
N PRO A 622 -36.70 12.37 -14.78
CA PRO A 622 -37.84 11.81 -15.46
C PRO A 622 -37.89 10.30 -15.17
N PRO A 623 -39.11 9.73 -15.18
CA PRO A 623 -39.44 8.45 -14.56
C PRO A 623 -38.67 7.30 -15.22
N ASP A 624 -38.32 6.30 -14.42
CA ASP A 624 -38.06 4.92 -14.84
C ASP A 624 -37.76 4.76 -16.34
N PHE A 625 -36.49 4.98 -16.71
CA PHE A 625 -35.97 4.17 -17.80
C PHE A 625 -35.84 2.77 -17.22
N ALA A 626 -36.93 2.02 -17.39
CA ALA A 626 -37.14 0.63 -17.04
C ALA A 626 -35.93 -0.05 -16.41
N ASP A 627 -36.14 -0.48 -15.16
CA ASP A 627 -35.80 -1.83 -14.74
C ASP A 627 -36.02 -2.80 -15.92
N SER A 628 -35.01 -2.97 -16.76
CA SER A 628 -34.91 -4.11 -17.66
C SER A 628 -33.64 -4.88 -17.31
N VAL A 629 -33.42 -5.13 -16.01
CA VAL A 629 -33.01 -6.42 -15.41
C VAL A 629 -33.26 -6.33 -13.89
N ASN A 630 -34.50 -6.41 -13.44
CA ASN A 630 -34.82 -6.68 -12.03
C ASN A 630 -36.02 -7.63 -11.97
N ASP A 631 -35.82 -8.83 -12.51
CA ASP A 631 -36.65 -9.99 -12.21
C ASP A 631 -35.73 -11.13 -11.75
N PHE A 632 -35.00 -10.85 -10.67
CA PHE A 632 -34.60 -11.90 -9.74
C PHE A 632 -35.15 -11.51 -8.39
N THR A 633 -36.22 -12.20 -7.99
CA THR A 633 -36.65 -12.26 -6.60
C THR A 633 -35.47 -12.80 -5.79
N VAL A 634 -34.79 -11.92 -5.07
CA VAL A 634 -33.73 -12.32 -4.13
C VAL A 634 -34.45 -13.10 -3.02
N PRO A 635 -34.17 -14.41 -2.83
CA PRO A 635 -34.71 -15.13 -1.69
C PRO A 635 -34.17 -14.49 -0.41
N GLU A 636 -34.98 -14.43 0.65
CA GLU A 636 -34.50 -14.06 1.99
C GLU A 636 -33.19 -14.80 2.30
N TRP A 637 -32.09 -14.06 2.42
CA TRP A 637 -30.83 -14.57 2.93
C TRP A 637 -30.99 -14.81 4.42
N LYS A 638 -31.30 -16.05 4.80
CA LYS A 638 -31.03 -16.51 6.16
C LYS A 638 -29.55 -16.86 6.25
N PRO A 639 -28.81 -16.34 7.24
CA PRO A 639 -27.43 -16.76 7.46
C PRO A 639 -27.44 -18.23 7.88
N VAL A 640 -26.85 -19.09 7.06
CA VAL A 640 -26.65 -20.50 7.39
C VAL A 640 -25.19 -20.66 7.82
N TYR A 641 -25.02 -20.66 9.14
CA TYR A 641 -23.88 -21.13 9.92
C TYR A 641 -22.51 -20.44 9.79
N GLU A 642 -22.00 -20.18 11.00
CA GLU A 642 -20.69 -19.70 11.41
C GLU A 642 -19.58 -20.74 11.14
N ASP A 643 -18.37 -20.22 10.97
CA ASP A 643 -17.06 -20.78 11.31
C ASP A 643 -16.49 -21.98 10.50
N GLU A 644 -15.21 -21.85 10.15
CA GLU A 644 -14.23 -22.86 9.71
C GLU A 644 -13.88 -23.05 8.20
N ILE A 645 -14.46 -22.35 7.22
CA ILE A 645 -14.03 -22.50 5.80
C ILE A 645 -13.88 -21.14 5.07
N MET A 646 -13.14 -20.22 5.68
CA MET A 646 -12.76 -18.92 5.07
C MET A 646 -11.26 -18.81 4.75
N ASP A 647 -10.45 -19.83 5.04
CA ASP A 647 -8.99 -19.80 4.88
C ASP A 647 -8.45 -20.50 3.61
N SER A 648 -9.32 -21.00 2.72
CA SER A 648 -8.88 -21.76 1.54
C SER A 648 -9.55 -21.29 0.24
N VAL A 649 -8.71 -20.98 -0.76
CA VAL A 649 -8.95 -20.61 -2.19
C VAL A 649 -8.81 -19.09 -2.45
N ASP A 650 -7.71 -18.54 -3.00
CA ASP A 650 -6.84 -18.79 -4.20
C ASP A 650 -7.32 -18.10 -5.49
N LEU A 651 -6.61 -17.03 -5.88
CA LEU A 651 -6.65 -16.42 -7.21
C LEU A 651 -5.98 -17.36 -8.23
N ALA A 652 -6.76 -17.96 -9.12
CA ALA A 652 -6.26 -18.73 -10.26
C ALA A 652 -6.56 -18.01 -11.58
N THR A 653 -5.56 -17.90 -12.45
CA THR A 653 -5.71 -17.43 -13.84
C THR A 653 -5.70 -18.63 -14.76
N ILE A 654 -6.72 -18.81 -15.60
CA ILE A 654 -6.73 -19.87 -16.62
C ILE A 654 -5.99 -19.36 -17.86
N VAL A 655 -4.93 -20.04 -18.31
CA VAL A 655 -4.22 -19.70 -19.56
C VAL A 655 -4.20 -20.93 -20.46
N LYS A 656 -4.83 -20.86 -21.63
CA LYS A 656 -4.70 -21.93 -22.65
C LYS A 656 -3.56 -21.61 -23.62
N THR A 657 -2.63 -22.56 -23.80
CA THR A 657 -1.85 -22.69 -25.04
C THR A 657 -1.53 -24.15 -25.37
N THR A 658 -2.19 -24.72 -26.39
CA THR A 658 -1.65 -25.55 -27.51
C THR A 658 -2.78 -26.19 -28.35
N PRO A 659 -2.51 -26.71 -29.57
CA PRO A 659 -3.52 -27.26 -30.49
C PRO A 659 -4.17 -28.58 -30.07
N ALA A 660 -3.63 -29.25 -29.06
CA ALA A 660 -4.25 -30.41 -28.42
C ALA A 660 -5.03 -29.88 -27.21
N ASN A 661 -6.33 -30.18 -27.12
CA ASN A 661 -7.25 -29.67 -26.10
C ASN A 661 -6.86 -30.02 -24.65
N VAL A 662 -5.83 -29.35 -24.12
CA VAL A 662 -5.39 -29.43 -22.72
C VAL A 662 -5.47 -28.02 -22.16
N PHE A 663 -6.18 -27.88 -21.03
CA PHE A 663 -6.30 -26.63 -20.29
C PHE A 663 -5.24 -26.62 -19.18
N VAL A 664 -4.62 -25.46 -18.95
CA VAL A 664 -3.64 -25.28 -17.88
C VAL A 664 -4.10 -24.11 -17.01
N VAL A 665 -4.25 -24.36 -15.72
CA VAL A 665 -4.63 -23.32 -14.75
C VAL A 665 -3.37 -22.87 -14.00
N TYR A 666 -3.16 -21.57 -13.85
CA TYR A 666 -1.94 -21.01 -13.24
C TYR A 666 -2.30 -20.29 -11.94
N ASN A 667 -1.68 -20.72 -10.83
CA ASN A 667 -1.88 -20.10 -9.52
C ASN A 667 -0.86 -18.96 -9.34
N ILE A 668 -1.36 -17.72 -9.18
CA ILE A 668 -0.52 -16.51 -9.12
C ILE A 668 0.27 -16.44 -7.80
N LYS A 669 -0.26 -16.98 -6.70
CA LYS A 669 0.39 -16.94 -5.39
C LYS A 669 1.57 -17.91 -5.31
N THR A 670 1.48 -19.05 -5.99
CA THR A 670 2.51 -20.11 -5.93
C THR A 670 3.39 -20.20 -7.18
N ASN A 671 3.05 -19.47 -8.26
CA ASN A 671 3.79 -19.42 -9.51
C ASN A 671 3.96 -20.80 -10.19
N LYS A 672 2.91 -21.65 -10.14
CA LYS A 672 2.90 -23.04 -10.66
C LYS A 672 1.64 -23.36 -11.49
N TYR A 673 1.74 -24.38 -12.34
CA TYR A 673 0.68 -24.84 -13.26
C TYR A 673 -0.11 -26.04 -12.69
N LEU A 674 -1.42 -26.06 -12.90
CA LEU A 674 -2.37 -27.13 -12.58
C LEU A 674 -2.85 -27.80 -13.88
N ASN A 675 -2.93 -29.12 -13.88
CA ASN A 675 -3.30 -29.94 -15.05
C ASN A 675 -4.78 -30.32 -15.04
N ILE A 676 -5.38 -30.39 -16.23
CA ILE A 676 -6.76 -30.86 -16.45
C ILE A 676 -6.72 -32.20 -17.19
N ASP A 677 -7.46 -33.19 -16.69
CA ASP A 677 -7.59 -34.52 -17.29
C ASP A 677 -9.08 -34.92 -17.39
N GLY A 678 -9.67 -34.78 -18.58
CA GLY A 678 -11.09 -35.04 -18.82
C GLY A 678 -12.03 -33.93 -18.30
N GLU A 679 -13.19 -34.32 -17.74
CA GLU A 679 -14.18 -33.42 -17.13
C GLU A 679 -13.83 -33.01 -15.67
N ASN A 680 -12.68 -33.49 -15.18
CA ASN A 680 -12.22 -33.28 -13.81
C ASN A 680 -10.96 -32.40 -13.77
N ILE A 681 -10.93 -31.46 -12.82
CA ILE A 681 -9.78 -30.60 -12.55
C ILE A 681 -9.13 -31.06 -11.24
N PHE A 682 -7.80 -31.24 -11.22
CA PHE A 682 -7.06 -31.74 -10.06
C PHE A 682 -5.99 -30.75 -9.58
N CYS A 683 -5.87 -30.58 -8.26
CA CYS A 683 -4.71 -29.95 -7.64
C CYS A 683 -3.63 -31.01 -7.36
N SER A 684 -2.40 -30.82 -7.85
CA SER A 684 -1.35 -31.84 -7.73
C SER A 684 -0.84 -32.05 -6.29
N GLU A 685 -1.04 -31.08 -5.40
CA GLU A 685 -0.67 -31.18 -3.97
C GLU A 685 -1.86 -31.63 -3.09
N HIS A 686 -3.11 -31.53 -3.61
CA HIS A 686 -4.36 -31.88 -2.93
C HIS A 686 -5.34 -32.60 -3.88
N PRO A 687 -5.06 -33.86 -4.26
CA PRO A 687 -5.87 -34.63 -5.23
C PRO A 687 -7.31 -34.89 -4.77
N GLU A 688 -7.62 -34.64 -3.50
CA GLU A 688 -8.96 -34.68 -2.90
C GLU A 688 -9.86 -33.50 -3.28
N LEU A 689 -9.31 -32.36 -3.73
CA LEU A 689 -10.09 -31.23 -4.23
C LEU A 689 -10.50 -31.50 -5.68
N ARG A 690 -11.79 -31.79 -5.88
CA ARG A 690 -12.40 -32.08 -7.18
C ARG A 690 -13.34 -30.96 -7.60
N TRP A 691 -13.23 -30.57 -8.87
CA TRP A 691 -14.17 -29.69 -9.53
C TRP A 691 -14.74 -30.37 -10.77
N ASP A 692 -16.07 -30.35 -10.88
CA ASP A 692 -16.82 -30.88 -12.01
C ASP A 692 -17.13 -29.76 -13.01
N ALA A 693 -16.79 -29.98 -14.28
CA ALA A 693 -17.17 -29.10 -15.38
C ALA A 693 -18.35 -29.69 -16.15
N LYS A 694 -19.51 -29.01 -16.13
CA LYS A 694 -20.73 -29.50 -16.78
C LYS A 694 -21.21 -28.53 -17.85
N GLN A 695 -21.38 -29.04 -19.07
CA GLN A 695 -21.95 -28.28 -20.19
C GLN A 695 -23.48 -28.23 -20.08
N VAL A 696 -24.06 -27.03 -20.15
CA VAL A 696 -25.51 -26.83 -20.07
C VAL A 696 -26.04 -26.31 -21.42
N GLY A 697 -27.02 -27.03 -21.97
CA GLY A 697 -27.73 -26.62 -23.19
C GLY A 697 -26.96 -26.81 -24.50
N LYS A 698 -27.57 -26.35 -25.61
CA LYS A 698 -27.02 -26.46 -26.97
C LYS A 698 -26.02 -25.34 -27.35
N GLU A 699 -25.80 -24.36 -26.46
CA GLU A 699 -25.03 -23.14 -26.72
C GLU A 699 -23.68 -23.07 -25.98
N HIS A 700 -23.01 -24.23 -25.80
CA HIS A 700 -21.64 -24.31 -25.24
C HIS A 700 -21.39 -23.51 -23.95
N THR A 701 -22.41 -23.40 -23.10
CA THR A 701 -22.30 -22.78 -21.77
C THR A 701 -21.75 -23.81 -20.80
N TRP A 702 -20.72 -23.44 -20.04
CA TRP A 702 -20.08 -24.32 -19.05
C TRP A 702 -20.33 -23.81 -17.64
N THR A 703 -20.63 -24.72 -16.74
CA THR A 703 -20.75 -24.48 -15.30
C THR A 703 -19.66 -25.27 -14.58
N PHE A 704 -19.03 -24.65 -13.59
CA PHE A 704 -17.96 -25.24 -12.80
C PHE A 704 -18.41 -25.27 -11.34
N GLY A 705 -18.48 -26.45 -10.74
CA GLY A 705 -18.94 -26.61 -9.36
C GLY A 705 -18.07 -27.59 -8.57
N THR A 706 -18.06 -27.43 -7.24
CA THR A 706 -17.68 -28.51 -6.33
C THR A 706 -18.91 -29.38 -6.04
N ASP A 707 -18.70 -30.59 -5.50
CA ASP A 707 -19.79 -31.51 -5.09
C ASP A 707 -20.81 -30.88 -4.11
N ASN A 708 -20.48 -29.74 -3.52
CA ASN A 708 -21.30 -29.01 -2.54
C ASN A 708 -22.01 -27.76 -3.10
N GLY A 709 -21.92 -27.48 -4.41
CA GLY A 709 -22.96 -26.72 -5.11
C GLY A 709 -22.87 -25.20 -5.27
N ASP A 710 -21.76 -24.51 -5.00
CA ASP A 710 -21.76 -23.03 -5.01
C ASP A 710 -20.60 -22.36 -5.77
N TYR A 711 -20.61 -22.36 -7.11
CA TYR A 711 -19.93 -21.34 -7.93
C TYR A 711 -20.63 -21.18 -9.29
N LEU A 712 -20.93 -19.94 -9.71
CA LEU A 712 -21.60 -19.63 -10.98
C LEU A 712 -20.73 -18.66 -11.78
N ALA A 713 -20.08 -19.16 -12.83
CA ALA A 713 -19.54 -18.32 -13.90
C ALA A 713 -20.35 -18.63 -15.17
N LEU A 714 -21.10 -17.65 -15.66
CA LEU A 714 -21.85 -17.73 -16.91
C LEU A 714 -21.14 -16.88 -17.97
N LYS A 715 -20.75 -17.49 -19.09
CA LYS A 715 -20.40 -16.75 -20.31
C LYS A 715 -21.38 -17.15 -21.42
N PRO A 716 -22.22 -16.23 -21.92
CA PRO A 716 -22.98 -16.47 -23.13
C PRO A 716 -22.04 -16.28 -24.35
N GLY A 717 -21.69 -17.36 -25.07
CA GLY A 717 -21.04 -17.29 -26.40
C GLY A 717 -19.88 -18.27 -26.65
N GLN A 718 -19.45 -18.37 -27.92
CA GLN A 718 -18.29 -19.19 -28.34
C GLN A 718 -16.96 -18.58 -27.88
N TRP A 719 -16.03 -19.45 -27.46
CA TRP A 719 -14.67 -19.07 -27.05
C TRP A 719 -13.76 -18.80 -28.25
N THR A 720 -13.02 -17.68 -28.21
CA THR A 720 -11.95 -17.38 -29.17
C THR A 720 -10.56 -17.65 -28.59
N GLN A 721 -9.57 -17.83 -29.47
CA GLN A 721 -8.20 -18.19 -29.07
C GLN A 721 -7.52 -17.03 -28.32
N GLY A 722 -7.09 -17.27 -27.08
CA GLY A 722 -6.40 -16.28 -26.23
C GLY A 722 -7.27 -15.66 -25.12
N GLU A 723 -8.51 -16.11 -24.97
CA GLU A 723 -9.41 -15.69 -23.90
C GLU A 723 -9.19 -16.46 -22.58
N SER A 724 -9.36 -15.79 -21.45
CA SER A 724 -9.34 -16.38 -20.10
C SER A 724 -10.61 -16.01 -19.31
N LEU A 725 -10.98 -16.85 -18.33
CA LEU A 725 -12.06 -16.61 -17.37
C LEU A 725 -11.47 -16.33 -15.98
N VAL A 726 -12.05 -15.37 -15.25
CA VAL A 726 -11.77 -15.13 -13.82
C VAL A 726 -12.98 -15.59 -13.01
N ILE A 727 -12.76 -16.37 -11.95
CA ILE A 727 -13.83 -16.84 -11.05
C ILE A 727 -13.63 -16.16 -9.69
N SER A 728 -14.69 -15.54 -9.16
CA SER A 728 -14.72 -14.87 -7.85
C SER A 728 -15.85 -15.44 -6.99
N LYS A 729 -15.69 -15.39 -5.65
CA LYS A 729 -16.66 -15.88 -4.66
C LYS A 729 -17.73 -14.83 -4.30
N GLU A 730 -17.53 -13.57 -4.67
CA GLU A 730 -18.54 -12.52 -4.50
C GLU A 730 -19.20 -12.15 -5.84
N PRO A 731 -20.51 -11.80 -5.86
CA PRO A 731 -21.20 -11.33 -7.05
C PRO A 731 -20.72 -9.91 -7.38
N PHE A 732 -19.51 -9.80 -7.95
CA PHE A 732 -19.04 -8.58 -8.58
C PHE A 732 -19.12 -8.73 -10.10
N VAL A 733 -19.76 -7.75 -10.73
CA VAL A 733 -19.80 -7.62 -12.20
C VAL A 733 -18.58 -6.81 -12.62
N TRP A 734 -17.64 -7.45 -13.32
CA TRP A 734 -16.70 -6.77 -14.21
C TRP A 734 -16.89 -7.34 -15.62
N ASP A 735 -16.98 -6.45 -16.61
CA ASP A 735 -16.67 -6.79 -18.00
C ASP A 735 -15.14 -6.77 -18.15
N VAL A 736 -14.49 -7.93 -18.04
CA VAL A 736 -13.05 -8.06 -18.31
C VAL A 736 -12.84 -8.37 -19.80
N LEU A 737 -12.24 -7.44 -20.54
CA LEU A 737 -11.82 -7.64 -21.92
C LEU A 737 -10.31 -7.85 -21.96
N LEU A 738 -9.89 -9.10 -22.13
CA LEU A 738 -8.49 -9.44 -22.42
C LEU A 738 -8.18 -9.17 -23.89
N HIS A 739 -7.25 -8.25 -24.15
CA HIS A 739 -6.66 -8.07 -25.47
C HIS A 739 -5.18 -8.46 -25.41
N GLU A 740 -4.78 -9.47 -26.19
CA GLU A 740 -3.39 -9.92 -26.34
C GLU A 740 -2.70 -10.39 -25.04
N GLY A 741 -3.43 -11.09 -24.16
CA GLY A 741 -2.83 -11.75 -23.00
C GLY A 741 -2.49 -10.84 -21.82
N ASN A 742 -2.96 -9.59 -21.82
CA ASN A 742 -2.85 -8.67 -20.68
C ASN A 742 -4.24 -8.37 -20.11
N VAL A 743 -4.40 -8.50 -18.78
CA VAL A 743 -5.61 -8.10 -18.04
C VAL A 743 -5.75 -6.58 -18.16
N LYS A 744 -6.85 -6.11 -18.77
CA LYS A 744 -7.25 -4.70 -18.80
C LYS A 744 -8.48 -4.48 -17.96
#